data_AF-A0A820IGQ5-F1
#
_entry.id   AF-A0A820IGQ5-F1
#
_cell.length_a   1.000
_cell.length_b   1.000
_cell.length_c   1.000
_cell.angle_alpha   90.00
_cell.angle_beta   90.00
_cell.angle_gamma   90.00
#
_symmetry.space_group_name_H-M   'P 1'
#
loop_
_entity.id
_entity.type
_entity.pdbx_description
1 polymer ?
#
loop_
_entity_poly.entity_id
_entity_poly.type
_entity_poly.pdbx_seq_one_letter_code
_entity_poly.pdbx_strand_id
1 'polypeptide(L)'
;FSVGLQDSDQIDLAHLCLTGISYSIRIACIFHTELERNAFIQALSRFTLLMTTSQVIEIKAKNVECLKTLISVAQTDGNYLGEAWYDILKCISQLELAQLFGINANKARLNVANHHHHHQYQNLTSNSSAYTFSLPFDNLFYSEKGQLSKRMQSIQDQIHETSSQNIVVSVDRIFSGSARLDGDAIVAFVRSLCHVSMDELNSNSPRMFSLLKLVEISYYNMGRIRLQWSRIWEIVGEHFNKVACSPLQDVAFFAVDSLRQLSMKFLEKGEFPNFRFQKEFLKPFEVIMKRNPSSTIRDMVVRCVTHFVDSQAKNIRSGWKNIFSVFQMAAADMDAQIVELAFQTCTHIVGVVFDRQFASVLDSFQDAVKCLSEFACNAAFPDTSMEAIRLIRQCAKYVAEKPQIFRDHAGEDLINVSEEDRVWVKGWFPVLFELSCIINRCKLDVRTRALTVMFEIMKNYGETFSQNWWIELFNVVFRIFDNMKLPDTQIEKIEWMTTTCNHALYAIVDVFTQFYDEIPEALVDDLYCQLKWCVNQDNEILAKSGTNCFENFVITCGQRFTPHIWERTCACILEIFRSTLPEILMIWRPDVESSGISAHKETTVPERTDSSFDYAAVESASSQHNRMALAGSAISVNSSTSDQQESILSNRLSPTNSIERLSKAQSDYHLFQILTIKCVVQLELIQTIDDIVFYPSTSKKEDLHNIAIAQALANASSGQQNLAYFTHLDDTRDDHGMYNNMHFDQLLLLIDCLIESHMFARAFNSNHEQRNLLWKAGYRGKAKPNLLTQETHSIACAFRILFRLYTDPKRNDSMDVLKRRILKLAHTSLEYYVTLQSESHRDAWTSVLILIFTKFLKLNEDRFKYFSGDIYSIVAEIVVFDLKPELRYILREFLLRVGRVFNVNSD
;
A
#
# COMPACT_ATOMS: atom_id res chain seq x y z
N PHE A 1 -10.76 -47.06 58.50
CA PHE A 1 -10.01 -45.83 58.86
C PHE A 1 -10.89 -44.59 58.86
N SER A 2 -11.56 -44.21 57.76
CA SER A 2 -12.39 -43.00 57.66
C SER A 2 -13.49 -42.89 58.73
N VAL A 3 -14.22 -43.98 59.01
CA VAL A 3 -15.25 -44.04 60.08
C VAL A 3 -14.63 -43.79 61.46
N GLY A 4 -13.49 -44.42 61.77
CA GLY A 4 -12.77 -44.21 63.04
C GLY A 4 -12.22 -42.80 63.21
N LEU A 5 -11.86 -42.13 62.11
CA LEU A 5 -11.41 -40.73 62.11
C LEU A 5 -12.58 -39.73 62.25
N GLN A 6 -13.76 -40.10 61.74
CA GLN A 6 -14.99 -39.31 61.84
C GLN A 6 -15.59 -39.38 63.25
N ASP A 7 -15.72 -40.59 63.80
CA ASP A 7 -16.54 -40.85 65.00
C ASP A 7 -15.77 -40.76 66.32
N SER A 8 -14.44 -40.73 66.30
CA SER A 8 -13.60 -40.65 67.50
C SER A 8 -12.79 -39.35 67.58
N ASP A 9 -12.64 -38.82 68.80
CA ASP A 9 -11.79 -37.68 69.13
C ASP A 9 -10.50 -38.09 69.88
N GLN A 10 -10.24 -39.40 70.04
CA GLN A 10 -8.99 -39.88 70.64
C GLN A 10 -7.80 -39.70 69.68
N ILE A 11 -6.75 -39.03 70.16
CA ILE A 11 -5.55 -38.69 69.38
C ILE A 11 -4.82 -39.93 68.86
N ASP A 12 -4.67 -40.97 69.71
CA ASP A 12 -3.97 -42.21 69.32
C ASP A 12 -4.71 -42.98 68.23
N LEU A 13 -6.05 -43.04 68.31
CA LEU A 13 -6.87 -43.69 67.28
C LEU A 13 -6.86 -42.88 65.97
N ALA A 14 -6.89 -41.55 66.05
CA ALA A 14 -6.74 -40.67 64.89
C ALA A 14 -5.36 -40.87 64.22
N HIS A 15 -4.28 -40.96 64.99
CA HIS A 15 -2.93 -41.21 64.48
C HIS A 15 -2.83 -42.57 63.77
N LEU A 16 -3.35 -43.65 64.34
CA LEU A 16 -3.40 -44.97 63.70
C LEU A 16 -4.25 -44.96 62.41
N CYS A 17 -5.39 -44.26 62.42
CA CYS A 17 -6.23 -44.12 61.23
C CYS A 17 -5.54 -43.34 60.12
N LEU A 18 -4.85 -42.25 60.45
CA LEU A 18 -4.09 -41.43 59.49
C LEU A 18 -2.89 -42.20 58.94
N THR A 19 -2.18 -42.96 59.78
CA THR A 19 -1.09 -43.85 59.35
C THR A 19 -1.61 -44.92 58.38
N GLY A 20 -2.77 -45.54 58.70
CA GLY A 20 -3.42 -46.51 57.83
C GLY A 20 -3.85 -45.91 56.47
N ILE A 21 -4.39 -44.69 56.47
CA ILE A 21 -4.74 -43.96 55.24
C ILE A 21 -3.46 -43.63 54.45
N SER A 22 -2.41 -43.14 55.08
CA SER A 22 -1.13 -42.82 54.44
C SER A 22 -0.50 -44.04 53.77
N TYR A 23 -0.46 -45.20 54.44
CA TYR A 23 0.02 -46.44 53.83
C TYR A 23 -0.90 -46.94 52.72
N SER A 24 -2.22 -46.77 52.84
CA SER A 24 -3.16 -47.12 51.76
C SER A 24 -2.93 -46.26 50.52
N ILE A 25 -2.65 -44.96 50.69
CA ILE A 25 -2.25 -44.07 49.61
C ILE A 25 -0.92 -44.51 49.00
N ARG A 26 0.09 -44.83 49.84
CA ARG A 26 1.40 -45.30 49.36
C ARG A 26 1.27 -46.58 48.53
N ILE A 27 0.48 -47.54 48.97
CA ILE A 27 0.18 -48.79 48.24
C ILE A 27 -0.50 -48.44 46.91
N ALA A 28 -1.53 -47.60 46.93
CA ALA A 28 -2.23 -47.19 45.73
C ALA A 28 -1.32 -46.46 44.72
N CYS A 29 -0.39 -45.64 45.21
CA CYS A 29 0.65 -44.99 44.40
C CYS A 29 1.61 -46.01 43.76
N ILE A 30 2.08 -47.00 44.53
CA ILE A 30 3.02 -48.04 44.05
C ILE A 30 2.36 -48.93 42.97
N PHE A 31 1.08 -49.27 43.15
CA PHE A 31 0.35 -50.14 42.21
C PHE A 31 -0.40 -49.36 41.12
N HIS A 32 -0.25 -48.04 41.06
CA HIS A 32 -0.92 -47.17 40.09
C HIS A 32 -2.46 -47.31 40.06
N THR A 33 -3.08 -47.55 41.21
CA THR A 33 -4.54 -47.69 41.34
C THR A 33 -5.17 -46.31 41.55
N GLU A 34 -5.47 -45.62 40.44
CA GLU A 34 -5.83 -44.20 40.43
C GLU A 34 -7.13 -43.88 41.18
N LEU A 35 -8.15 -44.73 41.05
CA LEU A 35 -9.45 -44.53 41.68
C LEU A 35 -9.32 -44.56 43.22
N GLU A 36 -8.63 -45.57 43.73
CA GLU A 36 -8.39 -45.79 45.16
C GLU A 36 -7.51 -44.67 45.72
N ARG A 37 -6.42 -44.32 45.02
CA ARG A 37 -5.54 -43.21 45.40
C ARG A 37 -6.32 -41.91 45.52
N ASN A 38 -7.09 -41.55 44.49
CA ASN A 38 -7.88 -40.32 44.46
C ASN A 38 -8.96 -40.34 45.56
N ALA A 39 -9.62 -41.48 45.80
CA ALA A 39 -10.63 -41.63 46.84
C ALA A 39 -10.05 -41.43 48.25
N PHE A 40 -8.87 -42.02 48.55
CA PHE A 40 -8.21 -41.83 49.84
C PHE A 40 -7.75 -40.39 50.04
N ILE A 41 -7.20 -39.74 49.01
CA ILE A 41 -6.75 -38.35 49.08
C ILE A 41 -7.94 -37.39 49.23
N GLN A 42 -9.03 -37.60 48.50
CA GLN A 42 -10.27 -36.82 48.64
C GLN A 42 -10.89 -36.99 50.03
N ALA A 43 -10.91 -38.22 50.56
CA ALA A 43 -11.36 -38.46 51.92
C ALA A 43 -10.50 -37.68 52.93
N LEU A 44 -9.17 -37.76 52.82
CA LEU A 44 -8.24 -37.04 53.69
C LEU A 44 -8.39 -35.51 53.57
N SER A 45 -8.55 -35.00 52.34
CA SER A 45 -8.83 -33.58 52.05
C SER A 45 -10.11 -33.11 52.73
N ARG A 46 -11.21 -33.88 52.66
CA ARG A 46 -12.48 -33.55 53.35
C ARG A 46 -12.32 -33.54 54.87
N PHE A 47 -11.53 -34.46 55.43
CA PHE A 47 -11.24 -34.50 56.87
C PHE A 47 -10.38 -33.31 57.35
N THR A 48 -9.78 -32.51 56.47
CA THR A 48 -9.17 -31.23 56.88
C THR A 48 -10.21 -30.17 57.25
N LEU A 49 -11.48 -30.32 56.81
CA LEU A 49 -12.59 -29.37 56.96
C LEU A 49 -12.37 -27.98 56.33
N LEU A 50 -11.22 -27.73 55.71
CA LEU A 50 -10.89 -26.47 55.04
C LEU A 50 -11.76 -26.21 53.79
N MET A 51 -12.34 -27.29 53.24
CA MET A 51 -13.04 -27.30 51.94
C MET A 51 -14.57 -27.20 52.05
N THR A 52 -15.13 -27.28 53.27
CA THR A 52 -16.59 -27.40 53.49
C THR A 52 -17.29 -26.04 53.40
N THR A 53 -18.18 -25.81 52.44
CA THR A 53 -18.80 -24.49 52.24
C THR A 53 -20.00 -24.18 53.15
N SER A 54 -20.63 -25.19 53.77
CA SER A 54 -22.02 -25.05 54.25
C SER A 54 -22.23 -24.91 55.76
N GLN A 55 -21.24 -25.16 56.63
CA GLN A 55 -21.38 -25.01 58.09
C GLN A 55 -20.05 -24.55 58.73
N VAL A 56 -20.13 -23.71 59.77
CA VAL A 56 -18.98 -23.39 60.64
C VAL A 56 -18.75 -24.60 61.55
N ILE A 57 -17.93 -25.54 61.09
CA ILE A 57 -17.56 -26.73 61.85
C ILE A 57 -16.27 -26.40 62.62
N GLU A 58 -16.23 -26.76 63.90
CA GLU A 58 -15.05 -26.63 64.77
C GLU A 58 -13.86 -27.43 64.22
N ILE A 59 -12.68 -26.81 64.11
CA ILE A 59 -11.46 -27.49 63.64
C ILE A 59 -10.72 -28.03 64.87
N LYS A 60 -10.61 -29.36 64.95
CA LYS A 60 -9.94 -30.07 66.05
C LYS A 60 -8.50 -30.44 65.66
N ALA A 61 -7.67 -30.80 66.65
CA ALA A 61 -6.29 -31.24 66.43
C ALA A 61 -6.16 -32.37 65.38
N LYS A 62 -7.13 -33.29 65.33
CA LYS A 62 -7.17 -34.36 64.31
C LYS A 62 -7.24 -33.85 62.87
N ASN A 63 -7.90 -32.71 62.63
CA ASN A 63 -8.02 -32.09 61.31
C ASN A 63 -6.68 -31.47 60.86
N VAL A 64 -5.90 -30.93 61.81
CA VAL A 64 -4.53 -30.45 61.57
C VAL A 64 -3.59 -31.62 61.27
N GLU A 65 -3.72 -32.75 61.97
CA GLU A 65 -2.97 -33.97 61.68
C GLU A 65 -3.34 -34.57 60.30
N CYS A 66 -4.59 -34.43 59.85
CA CYS A 66 -4.99 -34.78 58.48
C CYS A 66 -4.21 -33.96 57.44
N LEU A 67 -4.09 -32.64 57.68
CA LEU A 67 -3.34 -31.73 56.82
C LEU A 67 -1.83 -32.06 56.80
N LYS A 68 -1.23 -32.32 57.97
CA LYS A 68 0.18 -32.77 58.05
C LYS A 68 0.41 -34.08 57.31
N THR A 69 -0.51 -35.03 57.45
CA THR A 69 -0.46 -36.31 56.72
C THR A 69 -0.53 -36.08 55.21
N LEU A 70 -1.41 -35.18 54.76
CA LEU A 70 -1.59 -34.83 53.35
C LEU A 70 -0.35 -34.13 52.76
N ILE A 71 0.28 -33.22 53.50
CA ILE A 71 1.56 -32.58 53.13
C ILE A 71 2.69 -33.61 53.10
N SER A 72 2.75 -34.52 54.07
CA SER A 72 3.74 -35.60 54.09
C SER A 72 3.61 -36.49 52.86
N VAL A 73 2.39 -36.91 52.51
CA VAL A 73 2.10 -37.68 51.29
C VAL A 73 2.53 -36.91 50.04
N ALA A 74 2.23 -35.60 49.96
CA ALA A 74 2.66 -34.76 48.84
C ALA A 74 4.19 -34.75 48.65
N GLN A 75 4.95 -34.81 49.74
CA GLN A 75 6.42 -34.83 49.71
C GLN A 75 6.99 -36.22 49.40
N THR A 76 6.40 -37.31 49.91
CA THR A 76 6.93 -38.68 49.74
C THR A 76 6.48 -39.36 48.45
N ASP A 77 5.27 -39.04 47.99
CA ASP A 77 4.57 -39.73 46.91
C ASP A 77 4.31 -38.87 45.68
N GLY A 78 4.87 -37.65 45.63
CA GLY A 78 4.56 -36.63 44.63
C GLY A 78 4.59 -37.07 43.16
N ASN A 79 5.48 -38.00 42.81
CA ASN A 79 5.57 -38.54 41.44
C ASN A 79 4.37 -39.40 41.03
N TYR A 80 3.60 -39.91 41.98
CA TYR A 80 2.55 -40.90 41.75
C TYR A 80 1.14 -40.34 42.03
N LEU A 81 1.01 -39.05 42.35
CA LEU A 81 -0.28 -38.46 42.74
C LEU A 81 -1.20 -38.14 41.57
N GLY A 82 -0.66 -37.89 40.37
CA GLY A 82 -1.47 -37.60 39.18
C GLY A 82 -2.49 -36.47 39.43
N GLU A 83 -3.75 -36.70 39.08
CA GLU A 83 -4.83 -35.72 39.26
C GLU A 83 -5.15 -35.38 40.73
N ALA A 84 -4.76 -36.24 41.68
CA ALA A 84 -4.98 -36.00 43.11
C ALA A 84 -4.20 -34.78 43.65
N TRP A 85 -3.24 -34.26 42.88
CA TRP A 85 -2.61 -32.98 43.16
C TRP A 85 -3.63 -31.83 43.30
N TYR A 86 -4.77 -31.89 42.60
CA TYR A 86 -5.80 -30.85 42.69
C TYR A 86 -6.36 -30.72 44.10
N ASP A 87 -6.78 -31.83 44.72
CA ASP A 87 -7.36 -31.84 46.07
C ASP A 87 -6.34 -31.35 47.11
N ILE A 88 -5.06 -31.73 46.93
CA ILE A 88 -3.95 -31.34 47.80
C ILE A 88 -3.68 -29.83 47.70
N LEU A 89 -3.51 -29.32 46.49
CA LEU A 89 -3.21 -27.91 46.23
C LEU A 89 -4.39 -27.01 46.62
N LYS A 90 -5.62 -27.49 46.45
CA LYS A 90 -6.82 -26.77 46.89
C LYS A 90 -6.89 -26.67 48.42
N CYS A 91 -6.55 -27.73 49.15
CA CYS A 91 -6.39 -27.66 50.61
C CYS A 91 -5.33 -26.64 51.03
N ILE A 92 -4.17 -26.61 50.35
CA ILE A 92 -3.10 -25.64 50.61
C ILE A 92 -3.58 -24.19 50.35
N SER A 93 -4.30 -23.95 49.25
CA SER A 93 -4.88 -22.64 48.94
C SER A 93 -5.87 -22.15 50.00
N GLN A 94 -6.69 -23.05 50.55
CA GLN A 94 -7.64 -22.72 51.62
C GLN A 94 -6.95 -22.53 52.97
N LEU A 95 -5.86 -23.25 53.23
CA LEU A 95 -5.01 -23.01 54.41
C LEU A 95 -4.43 -21.59 54.38
N GLU A 96 -3.88 -21.16 53.24
CA GLU A 96 -3.36 -19.80 53.08
C GLU A 96 -4.46 -18.75 53.29
N LEU A 97 -5.68 -19.01 52.79
CA LEU A 97 -6.83 -18.13 53.03
C LEU A 97 -7.07 -17.93 54.53
N ALA A 98 -7.10 -19.03 55.28
CA ALA A 98 -7.33 -19.00 56.72
C ALA A 98 -6.20 -18.26 57.46
N GLN A 99 -4.94 -18.38 57.03
CA GLN A 99 -3.80 -17.69 57.62
C GLN A 99 -3.81 -16.17 57.38
N LEU A 100 -4.20 -15.73 56.18
CA LEU A 100 -4.29 -14.30 55.82
C LEU A 100 -5.29 -13.52 56.69
N PHE A 101 -6.44 -14.12 57.00
CA PHE A 101 -7.40 -13.52 57.95
C PHE A 101 -6.80 -13.38 59.35
N GLY A 102 -5.90 -14.29 59.74
CA GLY A 102 -5.25 -14.25 61.05
C GLY A 102 -4.20 -13.15 61.22
N ILE A 103 -3.44 -12.86 60.16
CA ILE A 103 -2.45 -11.78 60.17
C ILE A 103 -3.14 -10.41 60.20
N ASN A 104 -4.23 -10.23 59.46
CA ASN A 104 -4.98 -8.97 59.42
C ASN A 104 -5.71 -8.66 60.74
N ALA A 105 -6.16 -9.68 61.48
CA ALA A 105 -6.69 -9.51 62.83
C ALA A 105 -5.62 -9.02 63.82
N ASN A 106 -4.36 -9.46 63.67
CA ASN A 106 -3.23 -9.01 64.49
C ASN A 106 -2.76 -7.60 64.14
N LYS A 107 -2.70 -7.24 62.84
CA LYS A 107 -2.40 -5.86 62.40
C LYS A 107 -3.51 -4.87 62.80
N ALA A 108 -4.79 -5.26 62.75
CA ALA A 108 -5.90 -4.44 63.21
C ALA A 108 -5.88 -4.18 64.74
N ARG A 109 -5.39 -5.13 65.55
CA ARG A 109 -5.17 -4.91 66.99
C ARG A 109 -4.01 -3.98 67.30
N LEU A 110 -2.98 -3.95 66.45
CA LEU A 110 -1.80 -3.08 66.63
C LEU A 110 -2.03 -1.63 66.13
N ASN A 111 -2.88 -1.44 65.12
CA ASN A 111 -3.15 -0.12 64.52
C ASN A 111 -4.11 0.78 65.32
N VAL A 112 -4.72 0.29 66.41
CA VAL A 112 -5.47 1.14 67.37
C VAL A 112 -4.52 1.95 68.27
N ALA A 113 -3.21 1.66 68.28
CA ALA A 113 -2.25 2.28 69.18
C ALA A 113 -1.39 3.41 68.57
N ASN A 114 -1.42 3.67 67.26
CA ASN A 114 -0.62 4.76 66.66
C ASN A 114 -1.27 5.33 65.40
N HIS A 115 -2.09 6.37 65.58
CA HIS A 115 -2.52 7.26 64.51
C HIS A 115 -1.82 8.61 64.71
N HIS A 116 -0.74 8.86 63.98
CA HIS A 116 -0.42 10.19 63.46
C HIS A 116 0.64 10.13 62.33
N HIS A 117 0.26 10.79 61.23
CA HIS A 117 1.08 11.32 60.13
C HIS A 117 1.44 10.47 58.90
N HIS A 118 0.79 10.90 57.81
CA HIS A 118 1.37 11.34 56.52
C HIS A 118 1.36 10.39 55.30
N HIS A 119 0.43 10.72 54.40
CA HIS A 119 0.55 10.65 52.95
C HIS A 119 1.77 11.45 52.44
N GLN A 120 2.59 10.84 51.57
CA GLN A 120 2.98 11.43 50.28
C GLN A 120 3.72 10.44 49.37
N TYR A 121 3.39 10.53 48.08
CA TYR A 121 4.08 9.95 46.93
C TYR A 121 5.56 10.39 46.86
N GLN A 122 6.48 9.47 46.52
CA GLN A 122 7.73 9.83 45.83
C GLN A 122 8.45 8.66 45.14
N ASN A 123 8.66 8.84 43.83
CA ASN A 123 9.85 8.60 42.99
C ASN A 123 10.71 7.34 43.17
N LEU A 124 10.79 6.57 42.06
CA LEU A 124 11.85 5.60 41.78
C LEU A 124 13.12 6.30 41.29
N THR A 125 14.24 6.14 42.00
CA THR A 125 15.60 6.24 41.45
C THR A 125 16.49 5.11 41.94
N SER A 126 17.09 4.41 40.97
CA SER A 126 18.36 3.65 40.97
C SER A 126 19.18 3.53 42.27
N ASN A 127 19.48 2.32 42.74
CA ASN A 127 20.69 1.52 42.41
C ASN A 127 20.97 0.39 43.44
N SER A 128 21.41 -0.74 42.90
CA SER A 128 22.31 -1.77 43.47
C SER A 128 21.80 -2.81 44.50
N SER A 129 21.90 -4.08 44.03
CA SER A 129 22.49 -5.26 44.70
C SER A 129 21.86 -5.83 45.99
N ALA A 130 20.81 -6.63 45.81
CA ALA A 130 20.65 -7.99 46.38
C ALA A 130 19.37 -8.58 45.76
N TYR A 131 19.47 -9.64 44.95
CA TYR A 131 18.32 -10.26 44.31
C TYR A 131 17.52 -11.12 45.30
N THR A 132 16.79 -10.47 46.20
CA THR A 132 15.65 -11.05 46.89
C THR A 132 14.40 -10.71 46.07
N PHE A 133 13.62 -11.73 45.71
CA PHE A 133 12.31 -11.58 45.07
C PHE A 133 11.34 -10.90 46.06
N SER A 134 11.45 -9.58 46.19
CA SER A 134 10.65 -8.75 47.07
C SER A 134 9.63 -7.99 46.23
N LEU A 135 8.44 -8.57 46.05
CA LEU A 135 7.30 -7.87 45.47
C LEU A 135 6.74 -6.87 46.50
N PRO A 136 6.60 -5.56 46.18
CA PRO A 136 5.95 -4.60 47.05
C PRO A 136 4.42 -4.66 46.85
N PHE A 137 3.73 -5.52 47.60
CA PHE A 137 2.26 -5.62 47.58
C PHE A 137 1.68 -5.73 49.00
N ASP A 138 1.98 -4.75 49.84
CA ASP A 138 1.56 -4.76 51.25
C ASP A 138 0.30 -3.92 51.56
N ASN A 139 -0.37 -3.31 50.55
CA ASN A 139 -1.37 -2.24 50.84
C ASN A 139 -2.71 -2.23 50.05
N LEU A 140 -3.17 -3.32 49.43
CA LEU A 140 -4.40 -3.29 48.59
C LEU A 140 -5.51 -4.27 48.98
N PHE A 141 -5.78 -4.47 50.28
CA PHE A 141 -6.95 -5.24 50.72
C PHE A 141 -7.81 -4.48 51.73
N TYR A 142 -8.82 -3.74 51.25
CA TYR A 142 -10.00 -3.37 52.05
C TYR A 142 -11.26 -3.29 51.17
N SER A 143 -12.25 -4.14 51.46
CA SER A 143 -13.61 -3.72 51.86
C SER A 143 -14.59 -4.92 52.00
N GLU A 144 -15.20 -5.03 53.18
CA GLU A 144 -16.39 -5.77 53.66
C GLU A 144 -16.97 -7.02 52.97
N LYS A 145 -17.25 -8.09 53.77
CA LYS A 145 -18.60 -8.36 54.35
C LYS A 145 -18.59 -9.47 55.43
N GLY A 146 -19.20 -9.17 56.58
CA GLY A 146 -18.99 -9.78 57.91
C GLY A 146 -19.45 -11.21 58.22
N GLN A 147 -19.76 -12.07 57.23
CA GLN A 147 -20.05 -13.50 57.49
C GLN A 147 -18.84 -14.41 57.27
N LEU A 148 -18.05 -14.16 56.22
CA LEU A 148 -16.81 -14.90 55.95
C LEU A 148 -15.73 -14.56 56.98
N SER A 149 -15.69 -13.30 57.42
CA SER A 149 -14.81 -12.82 58.50
C SER A 149 -15.08 -13.53 59.82
N LYS A 150 -16.32 -13.65 60.30
CA LYS A 150 -16.64 -14.38 61.55
C LYS A 150 -16.25 -15.85 61.50
N ARG A 151 -16.45 -16.49 60.34
CA ARG A 151 -16.08 -17.89 60.12
C ARG A 151 -14.55 -18.09 60.13
N MET A 152 -13.81 -17.25 59.42
CA MET A 152 -12.35 -17.33 59.34
C MET A 152 -11.67 -16.89 60.65
N GLN A 153 -12.30 -16.01 61.43
CA GLN A 153 -11.90 -15.63 62.79
C GLN A 153 -12.08 -16.80 63.80
N SER A 154 -13.21 -17.53 63.73
CA SER A 154 -13.43 -18.73 64.55
C SER A 154 -12.46 -19.85 64.21
N ILE A 155 -12.08 -19.96 62.93
CA ILE A 155 -11.04 -20.87 62.44
C ILE A 155 -9.68 -20.43 63.02
N GLN A 156 -9.36 -19.13 63.05
CA GLN A 156 -8.11 -18.58 63.59
C GLN A 156 -7.89 -18.85 65.09
N ASP A 157 -8.90 -18.65 65.94
CA ASP A 157 -8.77 -18.79 67.41
C ASP A 157 -8.43 -20.25 67.82
N GLN A 158 -8.72 -21.22 66.96
CA GLN A 158 -8.42 -22.64 67.15
C GLN A 158 -7.21 -23.13 66.33
N ILE A 159 -6.68 -22.32 65.41
CA ILE A 159 -5.60 -22.63 64.46
C ILE A 159 -4.23 -22.04 64.86
N HIS A 160 -4.05 -21.51 66.07
CA HIS A 160 -2.72 -21.07 66.54
C HIS A 160 -1.63 -22.16 66.49
N GLU A 161 -2.01 -23.45 66.48
CA GLU A 161 -1.08 -24.58 66.27
C GLU A 161 -0.70 -24.84 64.79
N THR A 162 -1.48 -24.38 63.80
CA THR A 162 -1.21 -24.64 62.36
C THR A 162 -0.45 -23.49 61.68
N SER A 163 -0.39 -22.32 62.31
CA SER A 163 0.57 -21.24 62.01
C SER A 163 1.99 -21.54 62.49
N SER A 164 2.28 -22.77 62.91
CA SER A 164 3.62 -23.21 63.24
C SER A 164 4.50 -23.13 61.98
N GLN A 165 5.65 -22.45 62.10
CA GLN A 165 6.64 -22.27 61.01
C GLN A 165 6.93 -23.57 60.25
N ASN A 166 6.85 -24.71 60.93
CA ASN A 166 7.04 -26.04 60.36
C ASN A 166 6.06 -26.39 59.21
N ILE A 167 4.78 -26.02 59.30
CA ILE A 167 3.78 -26.31 58.25
C ILE A 167 4.00 -25.39 57.05
N VAL A 168 4.23 -24.09 57.29
CA VAL A 168 4.56 -23.12 56.23
C VAL A 168 5.79 -23.56 55.46
N VAL A 169 6.86 -23.93 56.16
CA VAL A 169 8.09 -24.47 55.55
C VAL A 169 7.82 -25.77 54.79
N SER A 170 6.94 -26.64 55.29
CA SER A 170 6.60 -27.90 54.61
C SER A 170 5.77 -27.69 53.35
N VAL A 171 4.88 -26.69 53.32
CA VAL A 171 4.16 -26.27 52.12
C VAL A 171 5.13 -25.67 51.09
N ASP A 172 6.03 -24.77 51.51
CA ASP A 172 7.03 -24.20 50.61
C ASP A 172 8.00 -25.26 50.04
N ARG A 173 8.28 -26.32 50.81
CA ARG A 173 9.01 -27.51 50.33
C ARG A 173 8.29 -28.28 49.23
N ILE A 174 6.95 -28.24 49.16
CA ILE A 174 6.21 -28.84 48.05
C ILE A 174 6.48 -28.04 46.77
N PHE A 175 6.34 -26.72 46.82
CA PHE A 175 6.54 -25.84 45.66
C PHE A 175 7.99 -25.79 45.18
N SER A 176 8.96 -25.61 46.09
CA SER A 176 10.39 -25.69 45.77
C SER A 176 10.82 -27.12 45.37
N GLY A 177 10.15 -28.14 45.92
CA GLY A 177 10.33 -29.54 45.56
C GLY A 177 9.82 -29.92 44.18
N SER A 178 9.03 -29.06 43.52
CA SER A 178 8.51 -29.30 42.16
C SER A 178 9.61 -29.61 41.14
N ALA A 179 10.81 -29.04 41.31
CA ALA A 179 11.98 -29.31 40.46
C ALA A 179 12.47 -30.78 40.53
N ARG A 180 12.10 -31.53 41.58
CA ARG A 180 12.46 -32.95 41.78
C ARG A 180 11.41 -33.92 41.26
N LEU A 181 10.23 -33.42 40.87
CA LEU A 181 9.21 -34.27 40.25
C LEU A 181 9.70 -34.79 38.89
N ASP A 182 9.26 -35.98 38.49
CA ASP A 182 9.53 -36.46 37.13
C ASP A 182 8.72 -35.68 36.06
N GLY A 183 8.93 -36.02 34.79
CA GLY A 183 8.37 -35.29 33.66
C GLY A 183 6.84 -35.35 33.55
N ASP A 184 6.20 -36.45 33.97
CA ASP A 184 4.74 -36.58 33.90
C ASP A 184 4.07 -36.05 35.16
N ALA A 185 4.70 -36.26 36.32
CA ALA A 185 4.22 -35.76 37.60
C ALA A 185 4.20 -34.24 37.68
N ILE A 186 5.24 -33.54 37.16
CA ILE A 186 5.25 -32.07 37.13
C ILE A 186 4.15 -31.50 36.23
N VAL A 187 3.83 -32.18 35.12
CA VAL A 187 2.76 -31.76 34.22
C VAL A 187 1.40 -31.88 34.92
N ALA A 188 1.15 -32.99 35.63
CA ALA A 188 -0.05 -33.15 36.44
C ALA A 188 -0.13 -32.10 37.56
N PHE A 189 0.97 -31.88 38.28
CA PHE A 189 1.08 -30.87 39.34
C PHE A 189 0.72 -29.47 38.83
N VAL A 190 1.31 -29.04 37.71
CA VAL A 190 1.11 -27.71 37.14
C VAL A 190 -0.33 -27.54 36.62
N ARG A 191 -0.89 -28.57 35.99
CA ARG A 191 -2.30 -28.57 35.55
C ARG A 191 -3.23 -28.36 36.75
N SER A 192 -3.04 -29.14 37.81
CA SER A 192 -3.82 -29.01 39.03
C SER A 192 -3.66 -27.62 39.67
N LEU A 193 -2.46 -27.05 39.69
CA LEU A 193 -2.23 -25.71 40.22
C LEU A 193 -2.89 -24.60 39.37
N CYS A 194 -2.87 -24.71 38.04
CA CYS A 194 -3.61 -23.80 37.16
C CYS A 194 -5.12 -23.85 37.42
N HIS A 195 -5.68 -25.05 37.63
CA HIS A 195 -7.09 -25.20 38.00
C HIS A 195 -7.40 -24.52 39.35
N VAL A 196 -6.58 -24.75 40.38
CA VAL A 196 -6.76 -24.09 41.69
C VAL A 196 -6.61 -22.57 41.57
N SER A 197 -5.67 -22.08 40.77
CA SER A 197 -5.52 -20.65 40.49
C SER A 197 -6.76 -20.06 39.80
N MET A 198 -7.38 -20.78 38.87
CA MET A 198 -8.60 -20.31 38.23
C MET A 198 -9.78 -20.28 39.20
N ASP A 199 -9.92 -21.30 40.06
CA ASP A 199 -10.93 -21.33 41.12
C ASP A 199 -10.75 -20.14 42.10
N GLU A 200 -9.52 -19.79 42.44
CA GLU A 200 -9.21 -18.63 43.30
C GLU A 200 -9.63 -17.30 42.66
N LEU A 201 -9.33 -17.12 41.36
CA LEU A 201 -9.59 -15.88 40.64
C LEU A 201 -11.07 -15.69 40.31
N ASN A 202 -11.81 -16.77 40.08
CA ASN A 202 -13.25 -16.74 39.82
C ASN A 202 -14.11 -16.63 41.09
N SER A 203 -13.49 -16.69 42.27
CA SER A 203 -14.21 -16.58 43.53
C SER A 203 -14.70 -15.15 43.78
N ASN A 204 -15.70 -14.99 44.67
CA ASN A 204 -16.25 -13.66 45.04
C ASN A 204 -15.20 -12.69 45.62
N SER A 205 -14.07 -13.22 46.08
CA SER A 205 -12.91 -12.46 46.55
C SER A 205 -11.65 -13.00 45.86
N PRO A 206 -11.33 -12.52 44.64
CA PRO A 206 -10.21 -13.02 43.84
C PRO A 206 -8.89 -12.99 44.61
N ARG A 207 -8.13 -14.09 44.55
CA ARG A 207 -6.80 -14.21 45.17
C ARG A 207 -5.77 -14.65 44.16
N MET A 208 -4.53 -14.18 44.35
CA MET A 208 -3.42 -14.46 43.44
C MET A 208 -2.40 -15.46 44.02
N PHE A 209 -2.72 -16.17 45.11
CA PHE A 209 -1.77 -17.05 45.78
C PHE A 209 -1.25 -18.15 44.85
N SER A 210 -2.16 -18.92 44.24
CA SER A 210 -1.75 -20.00 43.34
C SER A 210 -1.13 -19.45 42.05
N LEU A 211 -1.52 -18.26 41.61
CA LEU A 211 -0.90 -17.57 40.48
C LEU A 211 0.56 -17.17 40.80
N LEU A 212 0.82 -16.64 42.00
CA LEU A 212 2.18 -16.35 42.48
C LEU A 212 3.03 -17.63 42.52
N LYS A 213 2.48 -18.72 43.07
CA LYS A 213 3.18 -20.02 43.11
C LYS A 213 3.43 -20.59 41.72
N LEU A 214 2.56 -20.36 40.75
CA LEU A 214 2.83 -20.71 39.34
C LEU A 214 4.05 -19.97 38.79
N VAL A 215 4.26 -18.70 39.14
CA VAL A 215 5.46 -17.94 38.73
C VAL A 215 6.73 -18.57 39.32
N GLU A 216 6.73 -18.84 40.62
CA GLU A 216 7.86 -19.48 41.32
C GLU A 216 8.20 -20.85 40.70
N ILE A 217 7.19 -21.68 40.47
CA ILE A 217 7.37 -23.02 39.90
C ILE A 217 7.84 -22.96 38.46
N SER A 218 7.32 -22.01 37.68
CA SER A 218 7.80 -21.76 36.32
C SER A 218 9.29 -21.44 36.34
N TYR A 219 9.74 -20.61 37.30
CA TYR A 219 11.16 -20.30 37.47
C TYR A 219 11.99 -21.54 37.85
N TYR A 220 11.57 -22.31 38.87
CA TYR A 220 12.31 -23.50 39.33
C TYR A 220 12.43 -24.60 38.26
N ASN A 221 11.42 -24.74 37.40
CA ASN A 221 11.36 -25.83 36.41
C ASN A 221 11.85 -25.42 35.02
N MET A 222 12.19 -24.14 34.80
CA MET A 222 12.70 -23.62 33.51
C MET A 222 14.04 -24.24 33.09
N GLY A 223 14.75 -24.92 34.00
CA GLY A 223 16.01 -25.63 33.73
C GLY A 223 15.83 -27.07 33.23
N ARG A 224 14.60 -27.58 33.15
CA ARG A 224 14.32 -28.96 32.71
C ARG A 224 14.66 -29.18 31.24
N ILE A 225 14.73 -30.46 30.86
CA ILE A 225 14.85 -30.88 29.47
C ILE A 225 13.72 -30.24 28.65
N ARG A 226 14.06 -29.73 27.46
CA ARG A 226 13.17 -28.89 26.64
C ARG A 226 11.81 -29.53 26.39
N LEU A 227 11.73 -30.84 26.10
CA LEU A 227 10.46 -31.54 25.87
C LEU A 227 9.52 -31.50 27.10
N GLN A 228 10.07 -31.67 28.31
CA GLN A 228 9.29 -31.58 29.54
C GLN A 228 8.85 -30.14 29.79
N TRP A 229 9.75 -29.17 29.58
CA TRP A 229 9.42 -27.76 29.71
C TRP A 229 8.33 -27.32 28.74
N SER A 230 8.38 -27.76 27.47
CA SER A 230 7.34 -27.45 26.49
C SER A 230 5.95 -27.90 26.93
N ARG A 231 5.83 -29.13 27.48
CA ARG A 231 4.56 -29.64 28.04
C ARG A 231 4.09 -28.84 29.26
N ILE A 232 5.01 -28.38 30.11
CA ILE A 232 4.68 -27.50 31.25
C ILE A 232 4.20 -26.14 30.75
N TRP A 233 4.94 -25.52 29.83
CA TRP A 233 4.66 -24.18 29.33
C TRP A 233 3.40 -24.12 28.47
N GLU A 234 3.04 -25.18 27.77
CA GLU A 234 1.75 -25.27 27.07
C GLU A 234 0.58 -24.98 28.03
N ILE A 235 0.60 -25.60 29.22
CA ILE A 235 -0.42 -25.42 30.25
C ILE A 235 -0.30 -24.05 30.93
N VAL A 236 0.91 -23.68 31.36
CA VAL A 236 1.16 -22.42 32.07
C VAL A 236 0.89 -21.21 31.17
N GLY A 237 1.35 -21.24 29.92
CA GLY A 237 1.15 -20.20 28.93
C GLY A 237 -0.33 -20.03 28.59
N GLU A 238 -1.09 -21.12 28.44
CA GLU A 238 -2.54 -21.03 28.26
C GLU A 238 -3.24 -20.42 29.49
N HIS A 239 -2.79 -20.76 30.69
CA HIS A 239 -3.30 -20.16 31.92
C HIS A 239 -3.02 -18.65 31.96
N PHE A 240 -1.77 -18.23 31.68
CA PHE A 240 -1.43 -16.80 31.60
C PHE A 240 -2.24 -16.06 30.53
N ASN A 241 -2.51 -16.68 29.37
CA ASN A 241 -3.37 -16.09 28.35
C ASN A 241 -4.77 -15.76 28.88
N LYS A 242 -5.35 -16.65 29.69
CA LYS A 242 -6.67 -16.46 30.30
C LYS A 242 -6.62 -15.38 31.38
N VAL A 243 -5.66 -15.49 32.31
CA VAL A 243 -5.54 -14.58 33.47
C VAL A 243 -5.17 -13.15 33.05
N ALA A 244 -4.26 -12.98 32.09
CA ALA A 244 -3.86 -11.67 31.58
C ALA A 244 -4.95 -10.99 30.74
N CYS A 245 -5.99 -11.71 30.33
CA CYS A 245 -7.19 -11.16 29.68
C CYS A 245 -8.36 -11.00 30.66
N SER A 246 -8.12 -11.13 31.98
CA SER A 246 -9.14 -10.91 33.01
C SER A 246 -9.68 -9.48 32.97
N PRO A 247 -10.98 -9.27 33.25
CA PRO A 247 -11.54 -7.92 33.43
C PRO A 247 -10.97 -7.20 34.66
N LEU A 248 -10.39 -7.95 35.61
CA LEU A 248 -9.74 -7.38 36.79
C LEU A 248 -8.33 -6.88 36.42
N GLN A 249 -8.17 -5.57 36.31
CA GLN A 249 -6.92 -4.96 35.85
C GLN A 249 -5.71 -5.33 36.71
N ASP A 250 -5.82 -5.41 38.04
CA ASP A 250 -4.70 -5.77 38.92
C ASP A 250 -4.19 -7.20 38.66
N VAL A 251 -5.12 -8.13 38.42
CA VAL A 251 -4.79 -9.53 38.09
C VAL A 251 -4.12 -9.61 36.72
N ALA A 252 -4.66 -8.88 35.74
CA ALA A 252 -4.08 -8.81 34.40
C ALA A 252 -2.68 -8.18 34.42
N PHE A 253 -2.51 -7.10 35.19
CA PHE A 253 -1.23 -6.41 35.37
C PHE A 253 -0.19 -7.33 35.99
N PHE A 254 -0.54 -8.01 37.10
CA PHE A 254 0.33 -8.98 37.75
C PHE A 254 0.74 -10.11 36.80
N ALA A 255 -0.20 -10.63 36.01
CA ALA A 255 0.08 -11.70 35.04
C ALA A 255 1.04 -11.24 33.94
N VAL A 256 0.85 -10.03 33.38
CA VAL A 256 1.74 -9.46 32.36
C VAL A 256 3.13 -9.19 32.92
N ASP A 257 3.25 -8.62 34.12
CA ASP A 257 4.55 -8.39 34.74
C ASP A 257 5.26 -9.72 35.09
N SER A 258 4.52 -10.73 35.55
CA SER A 258 5.05 -12.06 35.79
C SER A 258 5.60 -12.70 34.52
N LEU A 259 4.85 -12.61 33.40
CA LEU A 259 5.32 -13.03 32.08
C LEU A 259 6.59 -12.28 31.69
N ARG A 260 6.67 -10.96 31.93
CA ARG A 260 7.86 -10.15 31.64
C ARG A 260 9.09 -10.65 32.40
N GLN A 261 8.95 -10.89 33.70
CA GLN A 261 10.04 -11.37 34.55
C GLN A 261 10.55 -12.75 34.10
N LEU A 262 9.63 -13.68 33.84
CA LEU A 262 9.97 -15.02 33.35
C LEU A 262 10.62 -14.95 31.96
N SER A 263 10.12 -14.08 31.07
CA SER A 263 10.66 -13.88 29.72
C SER A 263 12.08 -13.33 29.73
N MET A 264 12.38 -12.35 30.58
CA MET A 264 13.74 -11.84 30.76
C MET A 264 14.71 -12.96 31.12
N LYS A 265 14.35 -13.79 32.10
CA LYS A 265 15.18 -14.92 32.54
C LYS A 265 15.28 -16.04 31.51
N PHE A 266 14.23 -16.24 30.70
CA PHE A 266 14.24 -17.22 29.63
C PHE A 266 15.13 -16.78 28.46
N LEU A 267 15.06 -15.49 28.08
CA LEU A 267 15.88 -14.92 27.00
C LEU A 267 17.37 -14.91 27.36
N GLU A 268 17.73 -14.68 28.63
CA GLU A 268 19.12 -14.76 29.12
C GLU A 268 19.79 -16.12 28.82
N LYS A 269 19.02 -17.22 28.71
CA LYS A 269 19.54 -18.57 28.41
C LYS A 269 19.91 -18.76 26.94
N GLY A 270 19.46 -17.87 26.05
CA GLY A 270 19.63 -18.00 24.62
C GLY A 270 18.82 -19.15 23.99
N GLU A 271 18.95 -19.26 22.68
CA GLU A 271 18.28 -20.26 21.85
C GLU A 271 19.27 -20.91 20.90
N PHE A 272 19.17 -22.23 20.75
CA PHE A 272 19.98 -22.99 19.80
C PHE A 272 19.48 -22.78 18.37
N PRO A 273 20.36 -22.82 17.36
CA PRO A 273 19.95 -22.76 15.95
C PRO A 273 18.89 -23.83 15.61
N ASN A 274 17.92 -23.49 14.76
CA ASN A 274 16.81 -24.36 14.30
C ASN A 274 15.78 -24.74 15.38
N PHE A 275 15.89 -24.22 16.61
CA PHE A 275 14.84 -24.33 17.61
C PHE A 275 14.09 -23.02 17.74
N ARG A 276 12.78 -23.10 17.99
CA ARG A 276 11.87 -21.94 18.05
C ARG A 276 11.17 -21.83 19.42
N PHE A 277 11.90 -22.05 20.51
CA PHE A 277 11.37 -22.02 21.87
C PHE A 277 10.99 -20.62 22.34
N GLN A 278 11.78 -19.60 21.97
CA GLN A 278 11.45 -18.21 22.30
C GLN A 278 10.12 -17.81 21.67
N LYS A 279 9.85 -18.29 20.45
CA LYS A 279 8.59 -18.04 19.75
C LYS A 279 7.37 -18.52 20.53
N GLU A 280 7.40 -19.76 21.01
CA GLU A 280 6.30 -20.31 21.82
C GLU A 280 6.23 -19.64 23.20
N PHE A 281 7.38 -19.28 23.77
CA PHE A 281 7.45 -18.64 25.09
C PHE A 281 6.83 -17.24 25.11
N LEU A 282 7.13 -16.43 24.08
CA LEU A 282 6.65 -15.05 23.98
C LEU A 282 5.25 -14.92 23.36
N LYS A 283 4.67 -16.02 22.86
CA LYS A 283 3.33 -16.04 22.27
C LYS A 283 2.23 -15.40 23.14
N PRO A 284 2.25 -15.52 24.49
CA PRO A 284 1.24 -14.87 25.32
C PRO A 284 1.14 -13.35 25.14
N PHE A 285 2.25 -12.64 24.90
CA PHE A 285 2.19 -11.18 24.67
C PHE A 285 1.36 -10.83 23.43
N GLU A 286 1.43 -11.62 22.37
CA GLU A 286 0.58 -11.43 21.19
C GLU A 286 -0.90 -11.64 21.51
N VAL A 287 -1.21 -12.70 22.27
CA VAL A 287 -2.59 -13.03 22.65
C VAL A 287 -3.19 -11.92 23.49
N ILE A 288 -2.43 -11.40 24.45
CA ILE A 288 -2.86 -10.34 25.37
C ILE A 288 -3.07 -9.03 24.61
N MET A 289 -2.11 -8.64 23.75
CA MET A 289 -2.23 -7.44 22.93
C MET A 289 -3.49 -7.46 22.05
N LYS A 290 -3.83 -8.63 21.48
CA LYS A 290 -5.01 -8.81 20.62
C LYS A 290 -6.33 -8.83 21.36
N ARG A 291 -6.37 -9.45 22.56
CA ARG A 291 -7.63 -9.79 23.25
C ARG A 291 -7.98 -8.87 24.41
N ASN A 292 -7.00 -8.19 25.03
CA ASN A 292 -7.27 -7.37 26.20
C ASN A 292 -7.79 -5.97 25.80
N PRO A 293 -9.00 -5.57 26.25
CA PRO A 293 -9.59 -4.29 25.89
C PRO A 293 -8.96 -3.09 26.61
N SER A 294 -8.24 -3.29 27.71
CA SER A 294 -7.63 -2.21 28.49
C SER A 294 -6.37 -1.65 27.81
N SER A 295 -6.38 -0.35 27.47
CA SER A 295 -5.20 0.33 26.91
C SER A 295 -4.02 0.31 27.87
N THR A 296 -4.25 0.41 29.18
CA THR A 296 -3.19 0.32 30.20
C THR A 296 -2.47 -1.03 30.17
N ILE A 297 -3.19 -2.13 29.94
CA ILE A 297 -2.58 -3.46 29.87
C ILE A 297 -1.84 -3.63 28.53
N ARG A 298 -2.39 -3.12 27.42
CA ARG A 298 -1.72 -3.12 26.11
C ARG A 298 -0.44 -2.28 26.13
N ASP A 299 -0.46 -1.09 26.74
CA ASP A 299 0.73 -0.26 26.99
C ASP A 299 1.77 -1.03 27.82
N MET A 300 1.37 -1.70 28.90
CA MET A 300 2.27 -2.54 29.69
C MET A 300 2.91 -3.66 28.84
N VAL A 301 2.17 -4.32 27.95
CA VAL A 301 2.71 -5.32 27.02
C VAL A 301 3.76 -4.71 26.10
N VAL A 302 3.49 -3.54 25.50
CA VAL A 302 4.46 -2.85 24.64
C VAL A 302 5.72 -2.49 25.44
N ARG A 303 5.58 -1.94 26.67
CA ARG A 303 6.73 -1.66 27.56
C ARG A 303 7.55 -2.91 27.88
N CYS A 304 6.90 -4.06 28.11
CA CYS A 304 7.58 -5.33 28.35
C CYS A 304 8.45 -5.71 27.13
N VAL A 305 7.86 -5.62 25.93
CA VAL A 305 8.54 -5.94 24.68
C VAL A 305 9.69 -4.98 24.39
N THR A 306 9.49 -3.67 24.59
CA THR A 306 10.57 -2.66 24.51
C THR A 306 11.72 -3.00 25.45
N HIS A 307 11.42 -3.34 26.70
CA HIS A 307 12.44 -3.74 27.66
C HIS A 307 13.23 -4.99 27.24
N PHE A 308 12.58 -5.96 26.56
CA PHE A 308 13.28 -7.12 26.01
C PHE A 308 14.27 -6.72 24.92
N VAL A 309 13.88 -5.80 24.03
CA VAL A 309 14.75 -5.28 22.98
C VAL A 309 15.95 -4.57 23.60
N ASP A 310 15.71 -3.62 24.51
CA ASP A 310 16.78 -2.81 25.12
C ASP A 310 17.79 -3.66 25.91
N SER A 311 17.31 -4.68 26.62
CA SER A 311 18.14 -5.48 27.53
C SER A 311 18.70 -6.76 26.91
N GLN A 312 17.98 -7.38 25.96
CA GLN A 312 18.24 -8.75 25.50
C GLN A 312 18.32 -8.89 23.97
N ALA A 313 18.41 -7.79 23.19
CA ALA A 313 18.52 -7.84 21.72
C ALA A 313 19.53 -8.87 21.18
N LYS A 314 20.66 -9.08 21.87
CA LYS A 314 21.70 -10.05 21.44
C LYS A 314 21.29 -11.51 21.59
N ASN A 315 20.38 -11.81 22.51
CA ASN A 315 19.92 -13.16 22.83
C ASN A 315 18.60 -13.51 22.15
N ILE A 316 17.89 -12.53 21.61
CA ILE A 316 16.66 -12.76 20.85
C ILE A 316 17.00 -13.39 19.49
N ARG A 317 16.26 -14.46 19.16
CA ARG A 317 16.33 -15.25 17.92
C ARG A 317 14.91 -15.43 17.37
N SER A 318 14.29 -16.62 17.52
CA SER A 318 12.92 -16.85 17.02
C SER A 318 11.86 -15.95 17.67
N GLY A 319 12.17 -15.35 18.83
CA GLY A 319 11.33 -14.39 19.52
C GLY A 319 11.11 -13.06 18.78
N TRP A 320 11.97 -12.70 17.81
CA TRP A 320 11.79 -11.47 17.02
C TRP A 320 10.44 -11.43 16.30
N LYS A 321 9.96 -12.59 15.85
CA LYS A 321 8.65 -12.70 15.18
C LYS A 321 7.50 -12.27 16.10
N ASN A 322 7.53 -12.64 17.38
CA ASN A 322 6.50 -12.22 18.33
C ASN A 322 6.60 -10.72 18.64
N ILE A 323 7.83 -10.21 18.78
CA ILE A 323 8.09 -8.79 19.04
C ILE A 323 7.50 -7.92 17.92
N PHE A 324 7.82 -8.22 16.66
CA PHE A 324 7.23 -7.51 15.53
C PHE A 324 5.72 -7.74 15.40
N SER A 325 5.21 -8.92 15.74
CA SER A 325 3.77 -9.14 15.77
C SER A 325 3.05 -8.28 16.82
N VAL A 326 3.62 -8.11 18.01
CA VAL A 326 3.08 -7.20 19.05
C VAL A 326 3.14 -5.75 18.55
N PHE A 327 4.26 -5.31 17.99
CA PHE A 327 4.36 -3.96 17.43
C PHE A 327 3.44 -3.74 16.24
N GLN A 328 3.18 -4.74 15.41
CA GLN A 328 2.21 -4.64 14.31
C GLN A 328 0.79 -4.42 14.86
N MET A 329 0.41 -5.11 15.94
CA MET A 329 -0.89 -4.85 16.60
C MET A 329 -0.91 -3.49 17.29
N ALA A 330 0.20 -3.05 17.88
CA ALA A 330 0.34 -1.72 18.47
C ALA A 330 0.25 -0.62 17.40
N ALA A 331 0.78 -0.86 16.20
CA ALA A 331 0.73 0.07 15.08
C ALA A 331 -0.69 0.38 14.61
N ALA A 332 -1.63 -0.56 14.79
CA ALA A 332 -3.05 -0.39 14.48
C ALA A 332 -3.88 0.13 15.68
N ASP A 333 -3.25 0.43 16.83
CA ASP A 333 -3.95 0.98 17.99
C ASP A 333 -4.31 2.46 17.77
N MET A 334 -5.30 2.93 18.53
CA MET A 334 -5.77 4.32 18.51
C MET A 334 -5.10 5.16 19.61
N ASP A 335 -4.51 4.51 20.63
CA ASP A 335 -3.80 5.19 21.71
C ASP A 335 -2.40 5.64 21.25
N ALA A 336 -2.20 6.96 21.25
CA ALA A 336 -0.94 7.58 20.84
C ALA A 336 0.26 7.07 21.64
N GLN A 337 0.13 6.82 22.94
CA GLN A 337 1.27 6.38 23.76
C GLN A 337 1.76 5.00 23.35
N ILE A 338 0.83 4.10 23.04
CA ILE A 338 1.10 2.73 22.59
C ILE A 338 1.80 2.77 21.22
N VAL A 339 1.26 3.54 20.28
CA VAL A 339 1.80 3.67 18.92
C VAL A 339 3.18 4.31 18.95
N GLU A 340 3.37 5.42 19.67
CA GLU A 340 4.64 6.13 19.77
C GLU A 340 5.73 5.27 20.40
N LEU A 341 5.45 4.59 21.52
CA LEU A 341 6.44 3.73 22.19
C LEU A 341 6.86 2.56 21.30
N ALA A 342 5.90 1.89 20.66
CA ALA A 342 6.17 0.79 19.74
C ALA A 342 6.98 1.28 18.52
N PHE A 343 6.63 2.44 17.96
CA PHE A 343 7.31 3.01 16.80
C PHE A 343 8.74 3.48 17.13
N GLN A 344 8.95 4.13 18.28
CA GLN A 344 10.29 4.51 18.76
C GLN A 344 11.18 3.29 18.93
N THR A 345 10.64 2.21 19.50
CA THR A 345 11.37 0.96 19.66
C THR A 345 11.69 0.34 18.30
N CYS A 346 10.73 0.31 17.37
CA CYS A 346 10.96 -0.19 16.00
C CYS A 346 12.02 0.65 15.26
N THR A 347 12.03 1.97 15.46
CA THR A 347 13.05 2.89 14.95
C THR A 347 14.44 2.54 15.50
N HIS A 348 14.54 2.26 16.80
CA HIS A 348 15.79 1.79 17.42
C HIS A 348 16.24 0.44 16.83
N ILE A 349 15.33 -0.49 16.60
CA ILE A 349 15.65 -1.79 16.01
C ILE A 349 16.24 -1.62 14.61
N VAL A 350 15.56 -0.89 13.72
CA VAL A 350 16.01 -0.68 12.34
C VAL A 350 17.27 0.20 12.28
N GLY A 351 17.38 1.21 13.15
CA GLY A 351 18.49 2.16 13.14
C GLY A 351 19.77 1.65 13.81
N VAL A 352 19.66 0.80 14.83
CA VAL A 352 20.81 0.39 15.68
C VAL A 352 21.00 -1.12 15.68
N VAL A 353 19.93 -1.90 15.86
CA VAL A 353 20.03 -3.36 16.00
C VAL A 353 20.37 -4.02 14.66
N PHE A 354 19.70 -3.61 13.56
CA PHE A 354 19.99 -4.11 12.22
C PHE A 354 21.41 -3.78 11.77
N ASP A 355 21.92 -2.60 12.15
CA ASP A 355 23.28 -2.21 11.83
C ASP A 355 24.30 -3.13 12.52
N ARG A 356 24.15 -3.33 13.84
CA ARG A 356 25.09 -4.07 14.69
C ARG A 356 25.02 -5.59 14.55
N GLN A 357 23.83 -6.17 14.37
CA GLN A 357 23.62 -7.61 14.46
C GLN A 357 22.50 -8.13 13.54
N PHE A 358 22.53 -7.74 12.27
CA PHE A 358 21.50 -8.11 11.28
C PHE A 358 21.18 -9.62 11.22
N ALA A 359 22.20 -10.48 11.32
CA ALA A 359 22.05 -11.94 11.20
C ALA A 359 21.09 -12.55 12.24
N SER A 360 20.96 -11.96 13.44
CA SER A 360 20.04 -12.48 14.46
C SER A 360 18.58 -12.14 14.19
N VAL A 361 18.31 -11.14 13.34
CA VAL A 361 16.97 -10.63 13.03
C VAL A 361 16.51 -11.03 11.62
N LEU A 362 17.40 -11.59 10.81
CA LEU A 362 17.17 -11.93 9.41
C LEU A 362 15.90 -12.77 9.18
N ASP A 363 15.67 -13.79 10.01
CA ASP A 363 14.47 -14.64 9.97
C ASP A 363 13.15 -13.87 10.18
N SER A 364 13.22 -12.68 10.77
CA SER A 364 12.08 -11.80 11.04
C SER A 364 12.19 -10.46 10.29
N PHE A 365 13.05 -10.35 9.28
CA PHE A 365 13.18 -9.14 8.46
C PHE A 365 11.86 -8.79 7.75
N GLN A 366 11.20 -9.78 7.14
CA GLN A 366 9.88 -9.59 6.53
C GLN A 366 8.84 -9.15 7.57
N ASP A 367 8.84 -9.76 8.76
CA ASP A 367 7.93 -9.38 9.84
C ASP A 367 8.18 -7.91 10.28
N ALA A 368 9.43 -7.45 10.26
CA ALA A 368 9.80 -6.07 10.55
C ALA A 368 9.29 -5.07 9.49
N VAL A 369 9.52 -5.36 8.20
CA VAL A 369 9.04 -4.50 7.10
C VAL A 369 7.52 -4.42 7.10
N LYS A 370 6.83 -5.55 7.33
CA LYS A 370 5.38 -5.60 7.47
C LYS A 370 4.89 -4.79 8.67
N CYS A 371 5.60 -4.85 9.80
CA CYS A 371 5.30 -4.01 10.96
C CYS A 371 5.39 -2.52 10.62
N LEU A 372 6.44 -2.10 9.90
CA LEU A 372 6.57 -0.71 9.42
C LEU A 372 5.45 -0.33 8.46
N SER A 373 5.02 -1.24 7.57
CA SER A 373 3.87 -0.99 6.71
C SER A 373 2.58 -0.75 7.49
N GLU A 374 2.36 -1.46 8.59
CA GLU A 374 1.18 -1.22 9.42
C GLU A 374 1.22 0.16 10.09
N PHE A 375 2.40 0.61 10.55
CA PHE A 375 2.58 1.99 11.03
C PHE A 375 2.31 3.01 9.92
N ALA A 376 2.75 2.74 8.68
CA ALA A 376 2.48 3.59 7.52
C ALA A 376 1.01 3.64 7.11
N CYS A 377 0.23 2.59 7.42
CA CYS A 377 -1.19 2.51 7.13
C CYS A 377 -2.08 3.12 8.22
N ASN A 378 -1.53 3.52 9.38
CA ASN A 378 -2.34 4.12 10.44
C ASN A 378 -2.65 5.60 10.13
N ALA A 379 -3.86 5.83 9.62
CA ALA A 379 -4.34 7.16 9.22
C ALA A 379 -4.46 8.18 10.37
N ALA A 380 -4.40 7.75 11.63
CA ALA A 380 -4.43 8.65 12.79
C ALA A 380 -3.07 9.35 13.04
N PHE A 381 -1.96 8.78 12.54
CA PHE A 381 -0.60 9.26 12.81
C PHE A 381 0.20 9.44 11.50
N PRO A 382 -0.07 10.52 10.73
CA PRO A 382 0.58 10.74 9.44
C PRO A 382 2.09 10.96 9.54
N ASP A 383 2.59 11.61 10.60
CA ASP A 383 4.05 11.80 10.80
C ASP A 383 4.77 10.46 11.00
N THR A 384 4.20 9.61 11.86
CA THR A 384 4.63 8.21 12.03
C THR A 384 4.59 7.46 10.70
N SER A 385 3.57 7.72 9.88
CA SER A 385 3.44 7.05 8.58
C SER A 385 4.58 7.42 7.63
N MET A 386 4.96 8.69 7.57
CA MET A 386 6.04 9.18 6.72
C MET A 386 7.41 8.66 7.19
N GLU A 387 7.65 8.65 8.51
CA GLU A 387 8.87 8.08 9.07
C GLU A 387 8.95 6.56 8.89
N ALA A 388 7.82 5.83 8.97
CA ALA A 388 7.78 4.40 8.70
C ALA A 388 8.21 4.09 7.26
N ILE A 389 7.74 4.86 6.27
CA ILE A 389 8.20 4.74 4.87
C ILE A 389 9.71 5.04 4.76
N ARG A 390 10.23 6.03 5.50
CA ARG A 390 11.67 6.32 5.55
C ARG A 390 12.47 5.12 6.12
N LEU A 391 11.95 4.44 7.14
CA LEU A 391 12.56 3.24 7.71
C LEU A 391 12.48 2.03 6.76
N ILE A 392 11.41 1.88 5.98
CA ILE A 392 11.33 0.85 4.91
C ILE A 392 12.41 1.11 3.85
N ARG A 393 12.64 2.37 3.45
CA ARG A 393 13.77 2.73 2.58
C ARG A 393 15.12 2.37 3.20
N GLN A 394 15.28 2.54 4.51
CA GLN A 394 16.47 2.10 5.23
C GLN A 394 16.62 0.57 5.27
N CYS A 395 15.51 -0.17 5.32
CA CYS A 395 15.52 -1.64 5.17
C CYS A 395 16.06 -2.04 3.79
N ALA A 396 15.64 -1.36 2.72
CA ALA A 396 16.16 -1.56 1.36
C ALA A 396 17.69 -1.39 1.30
N LYS A 397 18.22 -0.38 1.98
CA LYS A 397 19.68 -0.14 2.07
C LYS A 397 20.42 -1.35 2.69
N TYR A 398 19.89 -1.98 3.74
CA TYR A 398 20.51 -3.17 4.32
C TYR A 398 20.50 -4.37 3.38
N VAL A 399 19.46 -4.53 2.55
CA VAL A 399 19.42 -5.58 1.51
C VAL A 399 20.55 -5.37 0.50
N ALA A 400 20.73 -4.12 0.04
CA ALA A 400 21.80 -3.76 -0.89
C ALA A 400 23.21 -3.89 -0.32
N GLU A 401 23.42 -3.47 0.94
CA GLU A 401 24.75 -3.47 1.57
C GLU A 401 25.19 -4.84 2.09
N LYS A 402 24.24 -5.74 2.41
CA LYS A 402 24.52 -7.04 3.04
C LYS A 402 23.91 -8.24 2.28
N PRO A 403 24.02 -8.35 0.94
CA PRO A 403 23.36 -9.40 0.16
C PRO A 403 23.85 -10.81 0.52
N GLN A 404 25.12 -10.98 0.89
CA GLN A 404 25.70 -12.29 1.24
C GLN A 404 24.99 -12.93 2.44
N ILE A 405 24.57 -12.14 3.43
CA ILE A 405 23.87 -12.64 4.62
C ILE A 405 22.54 -13.30 4.21
N PHE A 406 21.87 -12.80 3.18
CA PHE A 406 20.65 -13.40 2.66
C PHE A 406 20.92 -14.68 1.85
N ARG A 407 22.02 -14.73 1.08
CA ARG A 407 22.42 -15.91 0.28
C ARG A 407 22.75 -17.10 1.17
N ASP A 408 23.59 -16.87 2.18
CA ASP A 408 24.10 -17.90 3.08
C ASP A 408 23.00 -18.51 3.96
N HIS A 409 21.90 -17.78 4.15
CA HIS A 409 20.84 -18.15 5.07
C HIS A 409 19.68 -18.88 4.38
N ALA A 410 19.88 -20.18 4.14
CA ALA A 410 18.92 -21.05 3.46
C ALA A 410 17.52 -21.08 4.11
N GLY A 411 17.42 -21.01 5.45
CA GLY A 411 16.15 -21.21 6.17
C GLY A 411 15.54 -22.59 5.93
N GLU A 412 14.52 -22.97 6.71
CA GLU A 412 13.89 -24.29 6.61
C GLU A 412 13.00 -24.44 5.35
N ASP A 413 12.44 -23.32 4.85
CA ASP A 413 11.39 -23.32 3.81
C ASP A 413 11.90 -23.05 2.37
N LEU A 414 13.19 -22.73 2.17
CA LEU A 414 13.73 -22.29 0.86
C LEU A 414 14.88 -23.18 0.34
N ILE A 415 14.92 -24.45 0.73
CA ILE A 415 15.95 -25.40 0.30
C ILE A 415 15.99 -25.55 -1.24
N ASN A 416 14.84 -25.38 -1.90
CA ASN A 416 14.70 -25.47 -3.36
C ASN A 416 14.92 -24.13 -4.10
N VAL A 417 15.20 -23.03 -3.39
CA VAL A 417 15.43 -21.71 -3.99
C VAL A 417 16.93 -21.50 -4.16
N SER A 418 17.32 -21.00 -5.33
CA SER A 418 18.73 -20.68 -5.64
C SER A 418 19.30 -19.70 -4.63
N GLU A 419 20.61 -19.75 -4.38
CA GLU A 419 21.24 -18.85 -3.39
C GLU A 419 21.08 -17.38 -3.75
N GLU A 420 21.07 -17.06 -5.05
CA GLU A 420 20.85 -15.70 -5.54
C GLU A 420 19.42 -15.24 -5.28
N ASP A 421 18.41 -16.07 -5.56
CA ASP A 421 16.99 -15.73 -5.38
C ASP A 421 16.58 -15.57 -3.92
N ARG A 422 17.37 -16.08 -2.96
CA ARG A 422 17.12 -15.83 -1.52
C ARG A 422 17.20 -14.35 -1.18
N VAL A 423 18.09 -13.59 -1.85
CA VAL A 423 18.20 -12.13 -1.66
C VAL A 423 16.91 -11.44 -2.09
N TRP A 424 16.30 -11.92 -3.19
CA TRP A 424 15.01 -11.43 -3.66
C TRP A 424 13.88 -11.78 -2.70
N VAL A 425 13.67 -13.07 -2.42
CA VAL A 425 12.52 -13.56 -1.64
C VAL A 425 12.54 -13.07 -0.19
N LYS A 426 13.72 -13.04 0.46
CA LYS A 426 13.84 -12.61 1.86
C LYS A 426 14.15 -11.13 2.03
N GLY A 427 14.69 -10.46 1.02
CA GLY A 427 15.17 -9.07 1.10
C GLY A 427 14.34 -8.10 0.28
N TRP A 428 14.55 -8.09 -1.04
CA TRP A 428 13.96 -7.09 -1.93
C TRP A 428 12.44 -7.19 -2.05
N PHE A 429 11.91 -8.40 -2.21
CA PHE A 429 10.48 -8.62 -2.41
C PHE A 429 9.64 -8.14 -1.22
N PRO A 430 9.95 -8.48 0.06
CA PRO A 430 9.24 -7.91 1.21
C PRO A 430 9.20 -6.37 1.24
N VAL A 431 10.32 -5.71 0.91
CA VAL A 431 10.38 -4.23 0.89
C VAL A 431 9.47 -3.64 -0.17
N LEU A 432 9.58 -4.13 -1.42
CA LEU A 432 8.83 -3.59 -2.55
C LEU A 432 7.34 -3.98 -2.48
N PHE A 433 7.03 -5.19 -2.01
CA PHE A 433 5.67 -5.65 -1.81
C PHE A 433 4.95 -4.83 -0.74
N GLU A 434 5.57 -4.60 0.42
CA GLU A 434 4.92 -3.81 1.48
C GLU A 434 4.79 -2.32 1.08
N LEU A 435 5.72 -1.76 0.30
CA LEU A 435 5.52 -0.43 -0.31
C LEU A 435 4.31 -0.41 -1.26
N SER A 436 4.12 -1.46 -2.07
CA SER A 436 2.92 -1.63 -2.90
C SER A 436 1.64 -1.73 -2.05
N CYS A 437 1.67 -2.44 -0.92
CA CYS A 437 0.56 -2.48 0.03
C CYS A 437 0.19 -1.08 0.56
N ILE A 438 1.19 -0.27 0.94
CA ILE A 438 0.98 1.11 1.42
C ILE A 438 0.36 1.97 0.31
N ILE A 439 0.88 1.88 -0.92
CA ILE A 439 0.35 2.61 -2.08
C ILE A 439 -1.14 2.31 -2.27
N ASN A 440 -1.53 1.05 -2.08
CA ASN A 440 -2.89 0.58 -2.33
C ASN A 440 -3.86 0.82 -1.17
N ARG A 441 -3.38 1.05 0.06
CA ARG A 441 -4.22 1.17 1.27
C ARG A 441 -4.30 2.59 1.86
N CYS A 442 -3.36 3.46 1.55
CA CYS A 442 -3.21 4.76 2.22
C CYS A 442 -3.80 5.95 1.45
N LYS A 443 -3.96 7.08 2.17
CA LYS A 443 -4.38 8.38 1.61
C LYS A 443 -3.30 8.98 0.70
N LEU A 444 -3.71 9.96 -0.12
CA LEU A 444 -2.91 10.58 -1.17
C LEU A 444 -1.45 10.93 -0.78
N ASP A 445 -1.23 11.61 0.34
CA ASP A 445 0.12 12.07 0.73
C ASP A 445 1.07 10.90 1.04
N VAL A 446 0.61 9.96 1.87
CA VAL A 446 1.37 8.76 2.27
C VAL A 446 1.58 7.83 1.07
N ARG A 447 0.54 7.63 0.26
CA ARG A 447 0.59 6.85 -0.98
C ARG A 447 1.60 7.42 -1.96
N THR A 448 1.57 8.72 -2.21
CA THR A 448 2.51 9.40 -3.11
C THR A 448 3.95 9.26 -2.60
N ARG A 449 4.17 9.38 -1.29
CA ARG A 449 5.50 9.21 -0.70
C ARG A 449 6.01 7.78 -0.84
N ALA A 450 5.17 6.77 -0.58
CA ALA A 450 5.51 5.37 -0.75
C ALA A 450 5.85 5.04 -2.21
N LEU A 451 5.08 5.57 -3.16
CA LEU A 451 5.33 5.45 -4.59
C LEU A 451 6.70 6.02 -4.97
N THR A 452 6.99 7.26 -4.55
CA THR A 452 8.31 7.87 -4.78
C THR A 452 9.44 7.04 -4.19
N VAL A 453 9.30 6.54 -2.96
CA VAL A 453 10.32 5.71 -2.32
C VAL A 453 10.51 4.37 -3.02
N MET A 454 9.44 3.72 -3.48
CA MET A 454 9.52 2.47 -4.23
C MET A 454 10.34 2.66 -5.53
N PHE A 455 10.04 3.69 -6.31
CA PHE A 455 10.78 3.98 -7.54
C PHE A 455 12.18 4.57 -7.28
N GLU A 456 12.42 5.28 -6.18
CA GLU A 456 13.78 5.65 -5.72
C GLU A 456 14.62 4.38 -5.48
N ILE A 457 14.06 3.37 -4.80
CA ILE A 457 14.74 2.09 -4.54
C ILE A 457 15.07 1.40 -5.87
N MET A 458 14.11 1.31 -6.79
CA MET A 458 14.32 0.72 -8.11
C MET A 458 15.42 1.44 -8.90
N LYS A 459 15.42 2.78 -8.92
CA LYS A 459 16.43 3.58 -9.62
C LYS A 459 17.82 3.51 -9.02
N ASN A 460 17.91 3.38 -7.69
CA ASN A 460 19.20 3.37 -6.99
C ASN A 460 19.85 1.99 -6.93
N TYR A 461 19.06 0.91 -6.96
CA TYR A 461 19.55 -0.46 -6.76
C TYR A 461 19.22 -1.42 -7.91
N GLY A 462 18.54 -0.96 -8.97
CA GLY A 462 18.10 -1.79 -10.09
C GLY A 462 19.24 -2.52 -10.81
N GLU A 463 20.45 -1.97 -10.83
CA GLU A 463 21.65 -2.64 -11.39
C GLU A 463 21.98 -3.97 -10.69
N THR A 464 21.50 -4.16 -9.45
CA THR A 464 21.72 -5.39 -8.68
C THR A 464 20.66 -6.47 -8.93
N PHE A 465 19.62 -6.17 -9.71
CA PHE A 465 18.49 -7.07 -9.93
C PHE A 465 18.75 -8.02 -11.09
N SER A 466 18.36 -9.28 -10.90
CA SER A 466 18.36 -10.26 -11.99
C SER A 466 17.17 -10.03 -12.93
N GLN A 467 17.28 -10.54 -14.16
CA GLN A 467 16.20 -10.46 -15.17
C GLN A 467 14.87 -11.02 -14.67
N ASN A 468 14.88 -12.13 -13.93
CA ASN A 468 13.66 -12.74 -13.39
C ASN A 468 13.02 -11.88 -12.30
N TRP A 469 13.83 -11.20 -11.49
CA TRP A 469 13.32 -10.32 -10.43
C TRP A 469 12.63 -9.08 -11.00
N TRP A 470 13.10 -8.56 -12.14
CA TRP A 470 12.39 -7.51 -12.87
C TRP A 470 10.98 -7.94 -13.28
N ILE A 471 10.82 -9.18 -13.77
CA ILE A 471 9.52 -9.72 -14.15
C ILE A 471 8.58 -9.80 -12.94
N GLU A 472 9.05 -10.37 -11.84
CA GLU A 472 8.25 -10.45 -10.60
C GLU A 472 7.92 -9.07 -10.03
N LEU A 473 8.86 -8.12 -10.10
CA LEU A 473 8.65 -6.75 -9.64
C LEU A 473 7.58 -6.03 -10.45
N PHE A 474 7.68 -6.07 -11.78
CA PHE A 474 6.71 -5.39 -12.64
C PHE A 474 5.33 -6.04 -12.56
N ASN A 475 5.23 -7.34 -12.27
CA ASN A 475 3.96 -7.98 -11.93
C ASN A 475 3.31 -7.40 -10.66
N VAL A 476 4.09 -6.87 -9.71
CA VAL A 476 3.58 -6.16 -8.52
C VAL A 476 3.30 -4.69 -8.85
N VAL A 477 4.16 -4.03 -9.62
CA VAL A 477 4.03 -2.61 -9.97
C VAL A 477 2.82 -2.36 -10.88
N PHE A 478 2.58 -3.19 -11.90
CA PHE A 478 1.44 -3.02 -12.79
C PHE A 478 0.09 -3.23 -12.09
N ARG A 479 0.05 -3.94 -10.95
CA ARG A 479 -1.18 -4.06 -10.12
C ARG A 479 -1.64 -2.73 -9.52
N ILE A 480 -0.81 -1.69 -9.49
CA ILE A 480 -1.25 -0.33 -9.11
C ILE A 480 -2.39 0.14 -10.02
N PHE A 481 -2.41 -0.30 -11.28
CA PHE A 481 -3.46 0.02 -12.24
C PHE A 481 -4.68 -0.92 -12.14
N ASP A 482 -4.56 -2.10 -11.53
CA ASP A 482 -5.66 -3.05 -11.32
C ASP A 482 -6.69 -2.56 -10.29
N ASN A 483 -6.27 -1.75 -9.31
CA ASN A 483 -7.14 -1.19 -8.27
C ASN A 483 -8.29 -0.33 -8.81
N MET A 484 -8.27 0.00 -10.10
CA MET A 484 -9.37 0.59 -10.85
C MET A 484 -10.65 -0.26 -10.87
N LYS A 485 -10.56 -1.55 -10.49
CA LYS A 485 -11.71 -2.46 -10.35
C LYS A 485 -12.48 -2.29 -9.02
N LEU A 486 -11.93 -1.53 -8.07
CA LEU A 486 -12.37 -1.47 -6.67
C LEU A 486 -12.73 -0.08 -6.07
N PRO A 487 -12.72 1.08 -6.76
CA PRO A 487 -13.18 2.32 -6.10
C PRO A 487 -14.71 2.36 -6.01
N ASP A 488 -15.23 2.49 -4.79
CA ASP A 488 -16.68 2.58 -4.52
C ASP A 488 -17.29 3.92 -5.00
N THR A 489 -16.46 4.95 -5.26
CA THR A 489 -16.91 6.27 -5.73
C THR A 489 -16.19 6.76 -6.99
N GLN A 490 -16.92 7.46 -7.87
CA GLN A 490 -16.35 8.03 -9.11
C GLN A 490 -15.26 9.09 -8.84
N ILE A 491 -15.33 9.80 -7.71
CA ILE A 491 -14.37 10.86 -7.34
C ILE A 491 -13.01 10.26 -6.99
N GLU A 492 -12.99 9.23 -6.14
CA GLU A 492 -11.75 8.53 -5.78
C GLU A 492 -11.10 7.87 -6.99
N LYS A 493 -11.91 7.35 -7.92
CA LYS A 493 -11.42 6.83 -9.21
C LYS A 493 -10.69 7.91 -10.02
N ILE A 494 -11.27 9.12 -10.13
CA ILE A 494 -10.65 10.24 -10.86
C ILE A 494 -9.37 10.71 -10.17
N GLU A 495 -9.38 10.84 -8.84
CA GLU A 495 -8.18 11.22 -8.06
C GLU A 495 -7.07 10.19 -8.25
N TRP A 496 -7.39 8.89 -8.14
CA TRP A 496 -6.43 7.80 -8.31
C TRP A 496 -5.77 7.83 -9.69
N MET A 497 -6.56 7.99 -10.76
CA MET A 497 -6.04 8.11 -12.13
C MET A 497 -5.13 9.33 -12.28
N THR A 498 -5.57 10.49 -11.79
CA THR A 498 -4.89 11.78 -12.03
C THR A 498 -3.60 11.92 -11.22
N THR A 499 -3.54 11.29 -10.04
CA THR A 499 -2.39 11.41 -9.12
C THR A 499 -1.50 10.18 -9.17
N THR A 500 -2.06 9.00 -8.89
CA THR A 500 -1.28 7.80 -8.56
C THR A 500 -0.89 7.03 -9.79
N CYS A 501 -1.85 6.73 -10.67
CA CYS A 501 -1.55 6.12 -11.98
C CYS A 501 -0.64 7.03 -12.79
N ASN A 502 -0.91 8.33 -12.79
CA ASN A 502 -0.11 9.31 -13.51
C ASN A 502 1.36 9.32 -13.03
N HIS A 503 1.61 9.45 -11.73
CA HIS A 503 2.96 9.39 -11.18
C HIS A 503 3.62 8.02 -11.43
N ALA A 504 2.90 6.92 -11.22
CA ALA A 504 3.41 5.58 -11.45
C ALA A 504 3.83 5.39 -12.91
N LEU A 505 3.06 5.90 -13.87
CA LEU A 505 3.34 5.77 -15.30
C LEU A 505 4.67 6.43 -15.70
N TYR A 506 4.90 7.67 -15.29
CA TYR A 506 6.17 8.35 -15.53
C TYR A 506 7.33 7.62 -14.84
N ALA A 507 7.15 7.20 -13.59
CA ALA A 507 8.19 6.52 -12.85
C ALA A 507 8.53 5.13 -13.42
N ILE A 508 7.55 4.42 -13.99
CA ILE A 508 7.77 3.18 -14.74
C ILE A 508 8.62 3.47 -15.97
N VAL A 509 8.25 4.46 -16.79
CA VAL A 509 9.03 4.80 -17.99
C VAL A 509 10.44 5.27 -17.64
N ASP A 510 10.63 6.04 -16.56
CA ASP A 510 11.96 6.40 -16.05
C ASP A 510 12.81 5.16 -15.74
N VAL A 511 12.24 4.14 -15.08
CA VAL A 511 12.96 2.90 -14.79
C VAL A 511 13.27 2.13 -16.07
N PHE A 512 12.31 2.00 -16.98
CA PHE A 512 12.51 1.34 -18.27
C PHE A 512 13.57 2.02 -19.12
N THR A 513 13.64 3.35 -19.09
CA THR A 513 14.65 4.10 -19.85
C THR A 513 16.04 3.96 -19.24
N GLN A 514 16.14 3.96 -17.91
CA GLN A 514 17.39 3.80 -17.18
C GLN A 514 17.97 2.39 -17.33
N PHE A 515 17.15 1.34 -17.19
CA PHE A 515 17.59 -0.07 -17.17
C PHE A 515 17.16 -0.88 -18.40
N TYR A 516 17.03 -0.22 -19.55
CA TYR A 516 16.53 -0.87 -20.77
C TYR A 516 17.33 -2.12 -21.17
N ASP A 517 18.65 -2.13 -20.97
CA ASP A 517 19.51 -3.23 -21.37
C ASP A 517 19.45 -4.42 -20.37
N GLU A 518 19.10 -4.15 -19.11
CA GLU A 518 18.94 -5.14 -18.04
C GLU A 518 17.52 -5.73 -17.97
N ILE A 519 16.52 -4.96 -18.40
CA ILE A 519 15.11 -5.37 -18.39
C ILE A 519 14.84 -6.36 -19.53
N PRO A 520 14.21 -7.52 -19.24
CA PRO A 520 13.80 -8.47 -20.27
C PRO A 520 12.91 -7.85 -21.35
N GLU A 521 13.19 -8.16 -22.61
CA GLU A 521 12.40 -7.67 -23.77
C GLU A 521 10.90 -7.99 -23.64
N ALA A 522 10.53 -9.10 -22.99
CA ALA A 522 9.14 -9.47 -22.74
C ALA A 522 8.36 -8.40 -21.95
N LEU A 523 9.02 -7.66 -21.05
CA LEU A 523 8.38 -6.61 -20.27
C LEU A 523 8.08 -5.35 -21.08
N VAL A 524 8.70 -5.17 -22.25
CA VAL A 524 8.38 -4.07 -23.17
C VAL A 524 6.94 -4.21 -23.69
N ASP A 525 6.45 -5.44 -23.81
CA ASP A 525 5.06 -5.69 -24.22
C ASP A 525 4.06 -5.35 -23.15
N ASP A 526 4.39 -5.72 -21.92
CA ASP A 526 3.58 -5.36 -20.76
C ASP A 526 3.54 -3.83 -20.62
N LEU A 527 4.67 -3.14 -20.86
CA LEU A 527 4.72 -1.68 -20.94
C LEU A 527 3.83 -1.11 -22.05
N TYR A 528 3.90 -1.65 -23.26
CA TYR A 528 3.04 -1.21 -24.38
C TYR A 528 1.57 -1.44 -24.10
N CYS A 529 1.22 -2.59 -23.53
CA CYS A 529 -0.13 -2.90 -23.09
C CYS A 529 -0.61 -1.89 -22.03
N GLN A 530 0.25 -1.54 -21.06
CA GLN A 530 -0.06 -0.57 -20.02
C GLN A 530 -0.21 0.86 -20.57
N LEU A 531 0.69 1.30 -21.46
CA LEU A 531 0.61 2.61 -22.12
C LEU A 531 -0.67 2.72 -22.96
N LYS A 532 -0.97 1.71 -23.77
CA LYS A 532 -2.23 1.63 -24.52
C LYS A 532 -3.44 1.69 -23.62
N TRP A 533 -3.43 0.99 -22.48
CA TRP A 533 -4.51 1.05 -21.53
C TRP A 533 -4.68 2.47 -20.96
N CYS A 534 -3.59 3.14 -20.57
CA CYS A 534 -3.60 4.51 -20.05
C CYS A 534 -4.18 5.51 -21.07
N VAL A 535 -3.76 5.42 -22.33
CA VAL A 535 -4.24 6.29 -23.42
C VAL A 535 -5.75 6.12 -23.69
N ASN A 536 -6.29 4.91 -23.45
CA ASN A 536 -7.70 4.61 -23.66
C ASN A 536 -8.60 4.89 -22.44
N GLN A 537 -8.09 5.48 -21.36
CA GLN A 537 -8.93 5.83 -20.20
C GLN A 537 -9.76 7.09 -20.43
N ASP A 538 -10.93 7.16 -19.80
CA ASP A 538 -11.83 8.34 -19.78
C ASP A 538 -11.32 9.46 -18.84
N ASN A 539 -10.00 9.65 -18.78
CA ASN A 539 -9.34 10.70 -18.01
C ASN A 539 -8.30 11.40 -18.89
N GLU A 540 -8.56 12.67 -19.22
CA GLU A 540 -7.73 13.44 -20.15
C GLU A 540 -6.26 13.52 -19.72
N ILE A 541 -6.01 13.71 -18.42
CA ILE A 541 -4.65 13.87 -17.87
C ILE A 541 -3.88 12.56 -18.02
N LEU A 542 -4.48 11.43 -17.61
CA LEU A 542 -3.84 10.12 -17.73
C LEU A 542 -3.63 9.71 -19.18
N ALA A 543 -4.59 10.01 -20.06
CA ALA A 543 -4.48 9.69 -21.48
C ALA A 543 -3.33 10.46 -22.15
N LYS A 544 -3.20 11.77 -21.87
CA LYS A 544 -2.06 12.60 -22.32
C LYS A 544 -0.74 12.12 -21.73
N SER A 545 -0.71 11.76 -20.45
CA SER A 545 0.50 11.21 -19.84
C SER A 545 0.91 9.89 -20.49
N GLY A 546 -0.05 9.07 -20.92
CA GLY A 546 0.20 7.87 -21.71
C GLY A 546 0.93 8.14 -23.02
N THR A 547 0.45 9.09 -23.82
CA THR A 547 1.11 9.46 -25.08
C THR A 547 2.49 10.05 -24.85
N ASN A 548 2.62 10.93 -23.85
CA ASN A 548 3.88 11.60 -23.53
C ASN A 548 4.92 10.62 -22.95
N CYS A 549 4.50 9.66 -22.12
CA CYS A 549 5.36 8.58 -21.62
C CYS A 549 5.84 7.66 -22.75
N PHE A 550 4.95 7.33 -23.69
CA PHE A 550 5.31 6.56 -24.88
C PHE A 550 6.35 7.30 -25.73
N GLU A 551 6.12 8.59 -25.99
CA GLU A 551 7.06 9.47 -26.70
C GLU A 551 8.44 9.49 -26.05
N ASN A 552 8.50 9.79 -24.75
CA ASN A 552 9.76 9.85 -23.99
C ASN A 552 10.52 8.52 -23.99
N PHE A 553 9.80 7.39 -23.87
CA PHE A 553 10.41 6.06 -23.93
C PHE A 553 11.08 5.82 -25.29
N VAL A 554 10.37 6.09 -26.39
CA VAL A 554 10.88 5.87 -27.75
C VAL A 554 12.00 6.84 -28.09
N ILE A 555 11.92 8.11 -27.69
CA ILE A 555 13.00 9.08 -27.93
C ILE A 555 14.27 8.68 -27.17
N THR A 556 14.13 8.25 -25.92
CA THR A 556 15.28 7.95 -25.06
C THR A 556 15.93 6.61 -25.40
N CYS A 557 15.14 5.59 -25.78
CA CYS A 557 15.64 4.23 -26.00
C CYS A 557 15.65 3.80 -27.47
N GLY A 558 15.02 4.54 -28.38
CA GLY A 558 14.81 4.11 -29.77
C GLY A 558 16.08 3.81 -30.56
N GLN A 559 17.22 4.41 -30.19
CA GLN A 559 18.52 4.09 -30.79
C GLN A 559 19.02 2.69 -30.43
N ARG A 560 18.60 2.15 -29.27
CA ARG A 560 18.95 0.81 -28.78
C ARG A 560 17.94 -0.26 -29.20
N PHE A 561 16.81 0.12 -29.81
CA PHE A 561 15.78 -0.83 -30.21
C PHE A 561 16.27 -1.74 -31.34
N THR A 562 15.96 -3.03 -31.20
CA THR A 562 16.12 -3.99 -32.29
C THR A 562 15.07 -3.75 -33.38
N PRO A 563 15.27 -4.24 -34.61
CA PRO A 563 14.26 -4.14 -35.67
C PRO A 563 12.91 -4.74 -35.26
N HIS A 564 12.92 -5.81 -34.46
CA HIS A 564 11.72 -6.44 -33.92
C HIS A 564 10.98 -5.50 -32.96
N ILE A 565 11.69 -4.88 -32.01
CA ILE A 565 11.07 -3.92 -31.08
C ILE A 565 10.48 -2.74 -31.86
N TRP A 566 11.17 -2.22 -32.88
CA TRP A 566 10.63 -1.15 -33.72
C TRP A 566 9.35 -1.53 -34.46
N GLU A 567 9.23 -2.77 -34.94
CA GLU A 567 7.98 -3.28 -35.53
C GLU A 567 6.83 -3.24 -34.52
N ARG A 568 7.09 -3.68 -33.28
CA ARG A 568 6.11 -3.70 -32.19
C ARG A 568 5.75 -2.30 -31.72
N THR A 569 6.72 -1.38 -31.65
CA THR A 569 6.50 0.05 -31.35
C THR A 569 5.54 0.66 -32.36
N CYS A 570 5.80 0.47 -33.66
CA CYS A 570 4.95 0.99 -34.73
C CYS A 570 3.55 0.34 -34.73
N ALA A 571 3.45 -0.97 -34.46
CA ALA A 571 2.17 -1.66 -34.30
C ALA A 571 1.38 -1.09 -33.10
N CYS A 572 2.04 -0.83 -31.98
CA CYS A 572 1.42 -0.22 -30.80
C CYS A 572 0.88 1.19 -31.11
N ILE A 573 1.67 2.04 -31.79
CA ILE A 573 1.23 3.37 -32.25
C ILE A 573 -0.04 3.23 -33.11
N LEU A 574 -0.03 2.33 -34.10
CA LEU A 574 -1.16 2.09 -34.99
C LEU A 574 -2.42 1.66 -34.22
N GLU A 575 -2.28 0.74 -33.26
CA GLU A 575 -3.40 0.27 -32.45
C GLU A 575 -3.99 1.37 -31.58
N ILE A 576 -3.14 2.17 -30.92
CA ILE A 576 -3.57 3.32 -30.12
C ILE A 576 -4.26 4.36 -31.01
N PHE A 577 -3.72 4.60 -32.22
CA PHE A 577 -4.31 5.50 -33.20
C PHE A 577 -5.71 5.07 -33.59
N ARG A 578 -5.90 3.78 -33.90
CA ARG A 578 -7.21 3.25 -34.29
C ARG A 578 -8.21 3.23 -33.13
N SER A 579 -7.80 2.86 -31.92
CA SER A 579 -8.73 2.77 -30.77
C SER A 579 -9.23 4.14 -30.29
N THR A 580 -8.46 5.20 -30.55
CA THR A 580 -8.76 6.57 -30.12
C THR A 580 -9.46 7.41 -31.19
N LEU A 581 -9.73 6.88 -32.39
CA LEU A 581 -10.54 7.57 -33.39
C LEU A 581 -11.97 7.80 -32.87
N PRO A 582 -12.49 9.04 -32.88
CA PRO A 582 -13.80 9.37 -32.34
C PRO A 582 -14.92 9.14 -33.36
N GLU A 583 -15.04 7.91 -33.88
CA GLU A 583 -15.97 7.56 -34.98
C GLU A 583 -17.44 7.94 -34.71
N ILE A 584 -17.86 7.89 -33.44
CA ILE A 584 -19.20 8.28 -33.00
C ILE A 584 -19.52 9.72 -33.41
N LEU A 585 -18.54 10.63 -33.53
CA LEU A 585 -18.78 12.00 -34.00
C LEU A 585 -19.40 12.05 -35.39
N MET A 586 -19.14 11.06 -36.24
CA MET A 586 -19.65 11.02 -37.62
C MET A 586 -21.07 10.50 -37.72
N ILE A 587 -21.51 9.69 -36.74
CA ILE A 587 -22.77 8.95 -36.80
C ILE A 587 -23.75 9.32 -35.68
N TRP A 588 -23.31 10.10 -34.67
CA TRP A 588 -24.17 10.49 -33.56
C TRP A 588 -25.41 11.22 -34.06
N ARG A 589 -26.58 10.80 -33.59
CA ARG A 589 -27.85 11.45 -33.87
C ARG A 589 -28.59 11.67 -32.54
N PRO A 590 -29.34 12.76 -32.40
CA PRO A 590 -30.33 12.84 -31.33
C PRO A 590 -31.40 11.78 -31.63
N ASP A 591 -31.76 10.95 -30.65
CA ASP A 591 -32.86 9.98 -30.86
C ASP A 591 -34.14 10.74 -31.20
N VAL A 592 -34.57 10.60 -32.45
CA VAL A 592 -35.79 11.26 -32.94
C VAL A 592 -36.99 10.56 -32.32
N GLU A 593 -37.82 11.35 -31.66
CA GLU A 593 -39.15 10.99 -31.17
C GLU A 593 -39.91 10.16 -32.21
N SER A 594 -40.18 8.90 -31.90
CA SER A 594 -41.23 8.13 -32.56
C SER A 594 -42.59 8.71 -32.14
N SER A 595 -42.97 9.85 -32.72
CA SER A 595 -44.34 10.36 -32.73
C SER A 595 -44.49 11.29 -33.93
N GLY A 596 -44.91 10.77 -35.07
CA GLY A 596 -45.39 11.61 -36.15
C GLY A 596 -46.64 12.38 -35.70
N ILE A 597 -46.78 13.63 -36.15
CA ILE A 597 -47.88 14.13 -37.00
C ILE A 597 -47.76 15.67 -37.20
N SER A 598 -47.91 16.05 -38.48
CA SER A 598 -48.32 17.32 -39.10
C SER A 598 -47.49 18.61 -38.91
N ALA A 599 -46.83 18.97 -40.01
CA ALA A 599 -47.10 20.14 -40.86
C ALA A 599 -47.47 21.50 -40.22
N HIS A 600 -46.75 22.51 -40.73
CA HIS A 600 -47.01 23.95 -40.74
C HIS A 600 -46.92 24.73 -39.42
N LYS A 601 -45.88 25.56 -39.32
CA LYS A 601 -46.04 27.02 -39.30
C LYS A 601 -44.71 27.74 -39.55
N GLU A 602 -44.68 28.49 -40.64
CA GLU A 602 -43.78 29.62 -40.85
C GLU A 602 -44.02 30.64 -39.72
N THR A 603 -42.95 31.10 -39.07
CA THR A 603 -42.91 32.45 -38.49
C THR A 603 -41.47 32.93 -38.43
N THR A 604 -41.13 33.76 -39.42
CA THR A 604 -40.37 35.01 -39.33
C THR A 604 -39.19 35.07 -38.35
N VAL A 605 -38.00 35.04 -38.95
CA VAL A 605 -36.75 35.60 -38.42
C VAL A 605 -36.88 37.12 -38.32
N PRO A 606 -36.45 37.78 -37.22
CA PRO A 606 -36.00 39.15 -37.29
C PRO A 606 -34.48 39.15 -37.49
N GLU A 607 -34.05 39.63 -38.65
CA GLU A 607 -32.71 40.15 -38.86
C GLU A 607 -32.43 41.27 -37.85
N ARG A 608 -31.27 41.19 -37.18
CA ARG A 608 -30.56 42.37 -36.69
C ARG A 608 -29.08 42.21 -36.99
N THR A 609 -28.75 42.72 -38.18
CA THR A 609 -27.61 43.60 -38.51
C THR A 609 -26.32 43.45 -37.71
N ASP A 610 -25.27 43.18 -38.47
CA ASP A 610 -23.86 43.38 -38.15
C ASP A 610 -23.55 44.63 -37.33
N SER A 611 -22.69 44.45 -36.34
CA SER A 611 -21.67 45.43 -36.00
C SER A 611 -20.38 44.69 -35.66
N SER A 612 -19.39 44.88 -36.53
CA SER A 612 -17.99 44.51 -36.40
C SER A 612 -17.43 44.65 -34.98
N PHE A 613 -16.85 43.59 -34.45
CA PHE A 613 -15.82 43.68 -33.41
C PHE A 613 -14.71 42.68 -33.71
N ASP A 614 -13.50 43.22 -33.87
CA ASP A 614 -12.25 42.53 -34.16
C ASP A 614 -12.01 41.31 -33.27
N TYR A 615 -11.68 40.18 -33.89
CA TYR A 615 -10.95 39.08 -33.24
C TYR A 615 -9.51 39.12 -33.73
N ALA A 616 -8.68 39.88 -33.01
CA ALA A 616 -7.22 39.70 -33.06
C ALA A 616 -6.80 38.59 -32.10
N ALA A 617 -5.88 37.77 -32.57
CA ALA A 617 -5.28 36.60 -31.94
C ALA A 617 -4.90 36.78 -30.46
N VAL A 618 -5.30 35.83 -29.61
CA VAL A 618 -4.53 35.40 -28.42
C VAL A 618 -4.78 33.91 -28.17
N GLU A 619 -3.98 33.05 -28.79
CA GLU A 619 -3.69 31.71 -28.28
C GLU A 619 -2.19 31.44 -28.50
N SER A 620 -1.38 32.16 -27.72
CA SER A 620 0.06 31.94 -27.63
C SER A 620 0.56 32.40 -26.26
N ALA A 621 0.34 31.58 -25.24
CA ALA A 621 1.04 31.67 -23.96
C ALA A 621 0.91 30.36 -23.17
N SER A 622 1.58 29.31 -23.64
CA SER A 622 1.90 28.13 -22.82
C SER A 622 3.37 27.79 -22.97
N SER A 623 4.24 28.68 -22.47
CA SER A 623 5.64 28.36 -22.15
C SER A 623 6.22 29.44 -21.23
N GLN A 624 6.77 28.99 -20.09
CA GLN A 624 7.62 29.72 -19.12
C GLN A 624 6.92 30.59 -18.05
N HIS A 625 6.59 29.98 -16.89
CA HIS A 625 7.42 30.09 -15.67
C HIS A 625 6.80 29.25 -14.54
N ASN A 626 7.43 28.11 -14.23
CA ASN A 626 7.32 27.47 -12.93
C ASN A 626 8.23 28.24 -11.96
N ARG A 627 7.65 28.87 -10.92
CA ARG A 627 8.35 29.10 -9.65
C ARG A 627 7.45 28.64 -8.52
N MET A 628 7.94 27.63 -7.82
CA MET A 628 7.48 27.19 -6.52
C MET A 628 7.52 28.35 -5.51
N ALA A 629 6.45 28.52 -4.74
CA ALA A 629 6.52 29.07 -3.39
C ALA A 629 5.33 28.53 -2.57
N LEU A 630 5.67 27.86 -1.46
CA LEU A 630 4.80 27.56 -0.34
C LEU A 630 4.18 28.83 0.22
N ALA A 631 2.88 28.81 0.53
CA ALA A 631 2.31 29.39 1.76
C ALA A 631 0.84 28.97 1.88
N GLY A 632 0.52 28.27 2.97
CA GLY A 632 -0.85 27.93 3.31
C GLY A 632 -1.67 29.14 3.69
N SER A 633 -2.99 29.02 3.56
CA SER A 633 -3.98 29.71 4.38
C SER A 633 -5.34 29.06 4.18
N ALA A 634 -5.94 28.71 5.31
CA ALA A 634 -7.25 28.11 5.48
C ALA A 634 -8.38 28.89 4.78
N ILE A 635 -9.36 28.17 4.24
CA ILE A 635 -10.71 28.71 4.07
C ILE A 635 -11.69 27.74 4.71
N SER A 636 -12.41 28.31 5.67
CA SER A 636 -13.34 27.70 6.59
C SER A 636 -14.62 27.19 5.93
N VAL A 637 -15.10 26.09 6.49
CA VAL A 637 -16.50 25.65 6.47
C VAL A 637 -17.43 26.82 6.81
N ASN A 638 -18.44 27.06 5.98
CA ASN A 638 -19.71 27.60 6.45
C ASN A 638 -20.88 27.11 5.57
N SER A 639 -21.78 26.43 6.25
CA SER A 639 -23.12 26.01 5.87
C SER A 639 -24.12 27.19 5.86
N SER A 640 -25.25 26.99 5.17
CA SER A 640 -26.43 27.88 4.97
C SER A 640 -26.23 28.91 3.85
N THR A 641 -27.10 29.06 2.86
CA THR A 641 -28.58 29.03 2.84
C THR A 641 -29.13 28.59 1.48
N SER A 642 -30.22 27.83 1.53
CA SER A 642 -31.16 27.55 0.45
C SER A 642 -31.94 28.80 0.01
N ASP A 643 -32.64 28.66 -1.12
CA ASP A 643 -33.76 29.48 -1.61
C ASP A 643 -33.44 30.64 -2.55
N GLN A 644 -33.36 30.33 -3.85
CA GLN A 644 -34.03 31.11 -4.90
C GLN A 644 -34.05 30.32 -6.23
N GLN A 645 -34.96 29.35 -6.33
CA GLN A 645 -35.43 28.85 -7.63
C GLN A 645 -36.79 28.17 -7.47
N GLU A 646 -37.86 28.96 -7.40
CA GLU A 646 -39.21 28.46 -7.67
C GLU A 646 -40.13 29.62 -8.08
N SER A 647 -40.33 29.79 -9.38
CA SER A 647 -41.64 30.21 -9.86
C SER A 647 -41.84 29.73 -11.28
N ILE A 648 -43.06 29.23 -11.54
CA ILE A 648 -43.64 28.77 -12.81
C ILE A 648 -43.43 27.28 -13.10
N LEU A 649 -44.10 26.45 -12.29
CA LEU A 649 -44.78 25.25 -12.80
C LEU A 649 -46.27 25.54 -12.95
N SER A 650 -46.73 25.66 -14.19
CA SER A 650 -48.05 25.14 -14.55
C SER A 650 -48.07 24.79 -16.04
N ASN A 651 -47.77 23.53 -16.34
CA ASN A 651 -48.60 22.74 -17.25
C ASN A 651 -48.27 21.26 -17.12
N ARG A 652 -49.32 20.47 -16.92
CA ARG A 652 -49.32 19.04 -16.63
C ARG A 652 -48.77 18.22 -17.80
N LEU A 653 -47.66 17.52 -17.61
CA LEU A 653 -47.27 16.34 -18.39
C LEU A 653 -46.65 15.30 -17.44
N SER A 654 -46.84 14.02 -17.78
CA SER A 654 -46.61 12.81 -16.99
C SER A 654 -45.20 12.67 -16.35
N PRO A 655 -45.05 12.08 -15.13
CA PRO A 655 -43.79 12.09 -14.37
C PRO A 655 -42.70 11.13 -14.85
N THR A 656 -42.99 10.25 -15.82
CA THR A 656 -42.06 9.20 -16.28
C THR A 656 -41.03 9.72 -17.30
N ASN A 657 -41.41 10.68 -18.16
CA ASN A 657 -40.53 11.16 -19.24
C ASN A 657 -39.44 12.15 -18.76
N SER A 658 -39.62 12.81 -17.61
CA SER A 658 -38.66 13.78 -17.08
C SER A 658 -37.44 13.12 -16.44
N ILE A 659 -37.62 11.98 -15.78
CA ILE A 659 -36.52 11.21 -15.17
C ILE A 659 -35.64 10.55 -16.25
N GLU A 660 -36.25 9.99 -17.30
CA GLU A 660 -35.52 9.44 -18.44
C GLU A 660 -34.74 10.51 -19.22
N ARG A 661 -35.30 11.70 -19.41
CA ARG A 661 -34.62 12.83 -20.07
C ARG A 661 -33.41 13.34 -19.26
N LEU A 662 -33.53 13.42 -17.93
CA LEU A 662 -32.43 13.81 -17.04
C LEU A 662 -31.30 12.78 -17.03
N SER A 663 -31.64 11.49 -16.92
CA SER A 663 -30.68 10.38 -17.00
C SER A 663 -29.95 10.34 -18.35
N LYS A 664 -30.66 10.63 -19.44
CA LYS A 664 -30.09 10.64 -20.80
C LYS A 664 -29.21 11.84 -21.09
N ALA A 665 -29.60 13.05 -20.65
CA ALA A 665 -28.75 14.24 -20.76
C ALA A 665 -27.41 14.03 -20.02
N GLN A 666 -27.44 13.31 -18.91
CA GLN A 666 -26.25 12.93 -18.15
C GLN A 666 -25.38 11.88 -18.90
N SER A 667 -26.02 10.95 -19.61
CA SER A 667 -25.35 9.97 -20.49
C SER A 667 -24.68 10.62 -21.71
N ASP A 668 -25.36 11.54 -22.40
CA ASP A 668 -24.81 12.25 -23.55
C ASP A 668 -23.68 13.19 -23.13
N TYR A 669 -23.80 13.84 -21.97
CA TYR A 669 -22.72 14.66 -21.40
C TYR A 669 -21.46 13.82 -21.14
N HIS A 670 -21.60 12.63 -20.54
CA HIS A 670 -20.47 11.73 -20.32
C HIS A 670 -19.85 11.24 -21.63
N LEU A 671 -20.67 10.86 -22.62
CA LEU A 671 -20.20 10.50 -23.96
C LEU A 671 -19.41 11.64 -24.62
N PHE A 672 -19.91 12.87 -24.54
CA PHE A 672 -19.25 14.05 -25.11
C PHE A 672 -17.91 14.36 -24.45
N GLN A 673 -17.76 14.09 -23.16
CA GLN A 673 -16.46 14.16 -22.48
C GLN A 673 -15.49 13.13 -23.06
N ILE A 674 -15.90 11.86 -23.20
CA ILE A 674 -15.08 10.78 -23.78
C ILE A 674 -14.64 11.14 -25.22
N LEU A 675 -15.57 11.63 -26.05
CA LEU A 675 -15.25 12.04 -27.42
C LEU A 675 -14.29 13.23 -27.46
N THR A 676 -14.42 14.17 -26.52
CA THR A 676 -13.48 15.29 -26.41
C THR A 676 -12.08 14.79 -26.07
N ILE A 677 -11.96 13.88 -25.11
CA ILE A 677 -10.68 13.24 -24.73
C ILE A 677 -10.07 12.54 -25.94
N LYS A 678 -10.84 11.74 -26.68
CA LYS A 678 -10.38 11.06 -27.90
C LYS A 678 -9.82 12.02 -28.95
N CYS A 679 -10.49 13.15 -29.21
CA CYS A 679 -9.98 14.18 -30.13
C CYS A 679 -8.67 14.80 -29.65
N VAL A 680 -8.54 15.04 -28.35
CA VAL A 680 -7.31 15.59 -27.75
C VAL A 680 -6.17 14.59 -27.88
N VAL A 681 -6.40 13.33 -27.52
CA VAL A 681 -5.43 12.24 -27.65
C VAL A 681 -4.98 12.04 -29.10
N GLN A 682 -5.90 12.11 -30.07
CA GLN A 682 -5.55 12.04 -31.49
C GLN A 682 -4.58 13.14 -31.92
N LEU A 683 -4.77 14.36 -31.43
CA LEU A 683 -3.85 15.47 -31.72
C LEU A 683 -2.48 15.26 -31.06
N GLU A 684 -2.46 14.79 -29.81
CA GLU A 684 -1.22 14.45 -29.11
C GLU A 684 -0.47 13.32 -29.82
N LEU A 685 -1.16 12.28 -30.30
CA LEU A 685 -0.54 11.19 -31.06
C LEU A 685 0.09 11.66 -32.38
N ILE A 686 -0.54 12.60 -33.08
CA ILE A 686 0.05 13.23 -34.27
C ILE A 686 1.35 13.94 -33.90
N GLN A 687 1.34 14.70 -32.80
CA GLN A 687 2.51 15.40 -32.30
C GLN A 687 3.60 14.41 -31.87
N THR A 688 3.24 13.32 -31.19
CA THR A 688 4.17 12.25 -30.80
C THR A 688 4.83 11.57 -31.98
N ILE A 689 4.10 11.29 -33.07
CA ILE A 689 4.72 10.76 -34.30
C ILE A 689 5.72 11.77 -34.86
N ASP A 690 5.35 13.06 -34.92
CA ASP A 690 6.21 14.12 -35.42
C ASP A 690 7.49 14.26 -34.57
N ASP A 691 7.36 14.24 -33.24
CA ASP A 691 8.46 14.37 -32.28
C ASP A 691 9.34 13.11 -32.22
N ILE A 692 8.79 11.90 -32.35
CA ILE A 692 9.58 10.66 -32.47
C ILE A 692 10.44 10.70 -33.75
N VAL A 693 9.84 11.06 -34.89
CA VAL A 693 10.54 11.00 -36.18
C VAL A 693 11.57 12.14 -36.31
N PHE A 694 11.22 13.36 -35.91
CA PHE A 694 12.03 14.56 -36.14
C PHE A 694 12.68 15.17 -34.91
N TYR A 695 12.48 14.59 -33.73
CA TYR A 695 12.85 15.14 -32.41
C TYR A 695 11.97 16.33 -31.97
N PRO A 696 11.68 16.45 -30.65
CA PRO A 696 10.82 17.51 -30.12
C PRO A 696 11.16 18.92 -30.58
N SER A 697 10.13 19.67 -30.97
CA SER A 697 10.20 21.07 -31.42
C SER A 697 10.88 21.31 -32.77
N THR A 698 11.45 20.29 -33.43
CA THR A 698 12.11 20.46 -34.74
C THR A 698 11.15 20.95 -35.81
N SER A 699 9.98 20.33 -35.95
CA SER A 699 8.98 20.73 -36.94
C SER A 699 8.37 22.11 -36.65
N LYS A 700 8.21 22.46 -35.37
CA LYS A 700 7.74 23.81 -34.97
C LYS A 700 8.76 24.89 -35.36
N LYS A 701 10.06 24.61 -35.17
CA LYS A 701 11.13 25.50 -35.64
C LYS A 701 11.15 25.59 -37.18
N GLU A 702 10.90 24.49 -37.88
CA GLU A 702 10.78 24.48 -39.34
C GLU A 702 9.60 25.34 -39.82
N ASP A 703 8.42 25.25 -39.18
CA ASP A 703 7.26 26.05 -39.54
C ASP A 703 7.51 27.55 -39.29
N LEU A 704 8.08 27.91 -38.14
CA LEU A 704 8.49 29.29 -37.84
C LEU A 704 9.51 29.80 -38.85
N HIS A 705 10.44 28.95 -39.26
CA HIS A 705 11.44 29.29 -40.26
C HIS A 705 10.83 29.49 -41.65
N ASN A 706 9.91 28.62 -42.08
CA ASN A 706 9.21 28.76 -43.36
C ASN A 706 8.38 30.06 -43.40
N ILE A 707 7.75 30.43 -42.28
CA ILE A 707 7.04 31.71 -42.13
C ILE A 707 8.03 32.88 -42.19
N ALA A 708 9.19 32.78 -41.52
CA ALA A 708 10.23 33.80 -41.57
C ALA A 708 10.80 34.00 -42.98
N ILE A 709 10.98 32.92 -43.76
CA ILE A 709 11.34 33.01 -45.19
C ILE A 709 10.27 33.78 -45.95
N ALA A 710 9.00 33.42 -45.76
CA ALA A 710 7.88 34.07 -46.42
C ALA A 710 7.81 35.58 -46.10
N GLN A 711 8.09 35.97 -44.86
CA GLN A 711 8.18 37.37 -44.43
C GLN A 711 9.43 38.08 -44.97
N ALA A 712 10.58 37.40 -45.03
CA ALA A 712 11.79 37.96 -45.63
C ALA A 712 11.60 38.25 -47.13
N LEU A 713 10.92 37.35 -47.85
CA LEU A 713 10.54 37.54 -49.25
C LEU A 713 9.58 38.72 -49.45
N ALA A 714 8.74 39.02 -48.46
CA ALA A 714 7.89 40.20 -48.48
C ALA A 714 8.67 41.51 -48.43
N ASN A 715 9.77 41.51 -47.68
CA ASN A 715 10.60 42.69 -47.43
C ASN A 715 11.73 42.86 -48.46
N ALA A 716 12.01 41.85 -49.29
CA ALA A 716 13.07 41.90 -50.30
C ALA A 716 12.62 42.67 -51.56
N SER A 717 13.36 43.72 -51.91
CA SER A 717 13.18 44.48 -53.16
C SER A 717 13.26 43.55 -54.38
N SER A 718 12.38 43.74 -55.35
CA SER A 718 12.29 42.96 -56.58
C SER A 718 13.58 43.04 -57.43
N GLY A 719 14.58 42.20 -57.14
CA GLY A 719 15.82 42.14 -57.92
C GLY A 719 16.91 41.24 -57.32
N GLN A 720 17.04 40.04 -57.91
CA GLN A 720 18.16 39.08 -57.83
C GLN A 720 18.32 38.18 -56.58
N GLN A 721 18.36 36.86 -56.88
CA GLN A 721 18.73 35.70 -56.05
C GLN A 721 17.93 35.38 -54.76
N ASN A 722 16.60 35.48 -54.80
CA ASN A 722 15.71 34.96 -53.74
C ASN A 722 15.82 33.43 -53.50
N LEU A 723 16.41 32.67 -54.42
CA LEU A 723 16.64 31.22 -54.23
C LEU A 723 17.65 30.92 -53.10
N ALA A 724 18.51 31.88 -52.75
CA ALA A 724 19.51 31.74 -51.69
C ALA A 724 18.86 31.55 -50.30
N TYR A 725 17.66 32.11 -50.09
CA TYR A 725 16.90 31.94 -48.84
C TYR A 725 16.45 30.49 -48.60
N PHE A 726 16.37 29.67 -49.64
CA PHE A 726 15.94 28.26 -49.55
C PHE A 726 17.09 27.26 -49.45
N THR A 727 18.34 27.67 -49.75
CA THR A 727 19.51 26.79 -49.86
C THR A 727 20.37 26.65 -48.59
N HIS A 728 20.18 27.47 -47.56
CA HIS A 728 21.17 27.60 -46.47
C HIS A 728 20.97 26.76 -45.18
N LEU A 729 19.94 25.91 -45.07
CA LEU A 729 19.57 25.32 -43.76
C LEU A 729 19.31 23.81 -43.72
N ASP A 730 19.46 23.08 -44.83
CA ASP A 730 19.35 21.62 -44.78
C ASP A 730 20.57 20.96 -44.08
N ASP A 731 21.68 21.70 -43.91
CA ASP A 731 22.91 21.26 -43.23
C ASP A 731 22.85 21.31 -41.69
N THR A 732 21.78 21.86 -41.09
CA THR A 732 21.63 21.97 -39.62
C THR A 732 20.41 21.24 -39.08
N ARG A 733 19.83 20.29 -39.82
CA ARG A 733 18.89 19.35 -39.21
C ARG A 733 19.69 18.46 -38.28
N ASP A 734 19.64 18.79 -36.99
CA ASP A 734 20.10 17.91 -35.94
C ASP A 734 19.38 16.56 -36.11
N ASP A 735 20.12 15.52 -36.52
CA ASP A 735 19.62 14.16 -36.77
C ASP A 735 19.29 13.42 -35.46
N HIS A 736 18.80 14.15 -34.45
CA HIS A 736 18.46 13.65 -33.11
C HIS A 736 17.15 12.84 -33.08
N GLY A 737 16.33 12.91 -34.13
CA GLY A 737 15.09 12.13 -34.25
C GLY A 737 15.33 10.68 -34.65
N MET A 738 14.32 9.83 -34.50
CA MET A 738 14.41 8.40 -34.76
C MET A 738 14.28 8.02 -36.24
N TYR A 739 14.12 8.99 -37.15
CA TYR A 739 14.01 8.76 -38.60
C TYR A 739 15.08 7.77 -39.15
N ASN A 740 16.33 7.92 -38.72
CA ASN A 740 17.44 7.08 -39.18
C ASN A 740 17.36 5.63 -38.66
N ASN A 741 16.68 5.40 -37.53
CA ASN A 741 16.53 4.10 -36.89
C ASN A 741 15.32 3.30 -37.40
N MET A 742 14.42 3.92 -38.16
CA MET A 742 13.20 3.28 -38.66
C MET A 742 13.34 2.76 -40.08
N HIS A 743 12.75 1.60 -40.37
CA HIS A 743 12.70 1.04 -41.73
C HIS A 743 11.74 1.83 -42.64
N PHE A 744 11.88 1.67 -43.95
CA PHE A 744 11.00 2.32 -44.93
C PHE A 744 9.52 1.98 -44.71
N ASP A 745 9.20 0.71 -44.47
CA ASP A 745 7.82 0.24 -44.27
C ASP A 745 7.20 0.79 -42.98
N GLN A 746 8.01 0.96 -41.93
CA GLN A 746 7.58 1.56 -40.66
C GLN A 746 7.19 3.03 -40.85
N LEU A 747 8.00 3.80 -41.59
CA LEU A 747 7.69 5.20 -41.89
C LEU A 747 6.46 5.32 -42.80
N LEU A 748 6.27 4.40 -43.76
CA LEU A 748 5.05 4.35 -44.57
C LEU A 748 3.82 4.03 -43.73
N LEU A 749 3.93 3.12 -42.77
CA LEU A 749 2.84 2.81 -41.84
C LEU A 749 2.42 4.06 -41.05
N LEU A 750 3.38 4.83 -40.53
CA LEU A 750 3.09 6.08 -39.83
C LEU A 750 2.44 7.12 -40.76
N ILE A 751 2.91 7.24 -42.00
CA ILE A 751 2.27 8.11 -43.02
C ILE A 751 0.81 7.70 -43.25
N ASP A 752 0.54 6.40 -43.39
CA ASP A 752 -0.80 5.89 -43.61
C ASP A 752 -1.72 6.20 -42.41
N CYS A 753 -1.24 6.06 -41.17
CA CYS A 753 -1.96 6.50 -39.96
C CYS A 753 -2.31 7.99 -39.98
N LEU A 754 -1.33 8.84 -40.32
CA LEU A 754 -1.51 10.28 -40.38
C LEU A 754 -2.53 10.67 -41.46
N ILE A 755 -2.48 10.01 -42.62
CA ILE A 755 -3.46 10.23 -43.70
C ILE A 755 -4.86 9.75 -43.28
N GLU A 756 -4.99 8.63 -42.58
CA GLU A 756 -6.28 8.18 -42.02
C GLU A 756 -6.87 9.21 -41.06
N SER A 757 -6.06 9.78 -40.15
CA SER A 757 -6.49 10.86 -39.26
C SER A 757 -6.93 12.12 -40.00
N HIS A 758 -6.14 12.51 -41.01
CA HIS A 758 -6.45 13.65 -41.86
C HIS A 758 -7.80 13.44 -42.56
N MET A 759 -8.02 12.27 -43.17
CA MET A 759 -9.27 11.96 -43.88
C MET A 759 -10.47 12.00 -42.95
N PHE A 760 -10.34 11.46 -41.74
CA PHE A 760 -11.39 11.53 -40.73
C PHE A 760 -11.73 12.98 -40.35
N ALA A 761 -10.71 13.77 -40.00
CA ALA A 761 -10.90 15.17 -39.60
C ALA A 761 -11.49 16.02 -40.75
N ARG A 762 -11.02 15.81 -41.99
CA ARG A 762 -11.56 16.42 -43.21
C ARG A 762 -13.03 16.06 -43.41
N ALA A 763 -13.40 14.78 -43.29
CA ALA A 763 -14.77 14.33 -43.45
C ALA A 763 -15.71 14.95 -42.39
N PHE A 764 -15.26 15.02 -41.14
CA PHE A 764 -16.00 15.70 -40.07
C PHE A 764 -16.14 17.20 -40.34
N ASN A 765 -15.06 17.88 -40.72
CA ASN A 765 -15.08 19.33 -40.97
C ASN A 765 -15.96 19.70 -42.17
N SER A 766 -16.02 18.86 -43.20
CA SER A 766 -16.87 19.05 -44.38
C SER A 766 -18.35 18.74 -44.10
N ASN A 767 -18.67 17.94 -43.07
CA ASN A 767 -20.05 17.58 -42.73
C ASN A 767 -20.74 18.65 -41.87
N HIS A 768 -21.22 19.71 -42.53
CA HIS A 768 -21.89 20.82 -41.85
C HIS A 768 -23.13 20.42 -41.06
N GLU A 769 -23.88 19.41 -41.52
CA GLU A 769 -25.08 18.88 -40.88
C GLU A 769 -24.74 18.21 -39.56
N GLN A 770 -23.78 17.27 -39.57
CA GLN A 770 -23.36 16.55 -38.38
C GLN A 770 -22.78 17.48 -37.31
N ARG A 771 -21.94 18.44 -37.71
CA ARG A 771 -21.43 19.48 -36.79
C ARG A 771 -22.54 20.35 -36.20
N ASN A 772 -23.60 20.63 -36.96
CA ASN A 772 -24.76 21.38 -36.46
C ASN A 772 -25.55 20.56 -35.42
N LEU A 773 -25.70 19.24 -35.63
CA LEU A 773 -26.38 18.36 -34.69
C LEU A 773 -25.64 18.29 -33.35
N LEU A 774 -24.33 18.05 -33.39
CA LEU A 774 -23.49 18.02 -32.19
C LEU A 774 -23.47 19.36 -31.45
N TRP A 775 -23.38 20.47 -32.18
CA TRP A 775 -23.44 21.82 -31.59
C TRP A 775 -24.77 22.08 -30.88
N LYS A 776 -25.90 21.72 -31.51
CA LYS A 776 -27.23 21.83 -30.89
C LYS A 776 -27.38 20.93 -29.66
N ALA A 777 -26.67 19.81 -29.62
CA ALA A 777 -26.63 18.90 -28.49
C ALA A 777 -25.71 19.38 -27.34
N GLY A 778 -24.96 20.47 -27.54
CA GLY A 778 -24.05 21.03 -26.54
C GLY A 778 -22.63 20.45 -26.55
N TYR A 779 -22.26 19.65 -27.55
CA TYR A 779 -20.88 19.17 -27.72
C TYR A 779 -19.92 20.36 -27.96
N ARG A 780 -18.96 20.56 -27.05
CA ARG A 780 -18.03 21.71 -26.98
C ARG A 780 -18.68 23.10 -26.77
N GLY A 781 -19.88 23.16 -26.21
CA GLY A 781 -20.48 24.40 -25.73
C GLY A 781 -20.92 25.38 -26.84
N LYS A 782 -20.47 26.64 -26.76
CA LYS A 782 -21.04 27.76 -27.56
C LYS A 782 -20.58 27.80 -29.01
N ALA A 783 -19.44 27.18 -29.35
CA ALA A 783 -18.88 27.22 -30.70
C ALA A 783 -19.17 25.93 -31.48
N LYS A 784 -19.35 26.06 -32.79
CA LYS A 784 -19.54 24.90 -33.66
C LYS A 784 -18.26 24.03 -33.64
N PRO A 785 -18.35 22.73 -33.33
CA PRO A 785 -17.18 21.87 -33.19
C PRO A 785 -16.46 21.72 -34.53
N ASN A 786 -15.13 21.70 -34.48
CA ASN A 786 -14.25 21.45 -35.62
C ASN A 786 -13.00 20.67 -35.17
N LEU A 787 -12.32 20.06 -36.15
CA LEU A 787 -11.08 19.32 -36.00
C LEU A 787 -9.99 19.92 -36.90
N LEU A 788 -9.96 21.25 -37.07
CA LEU A 788 -9.06 21.92 -38.00
C LEU A 788 -7.58 21.66 -37.68
N THR A 789 -7.22 21.68 -36.39
CA THR A 789 -5.85 21.39 -35.95
C THR A 789 -5.44 19.95 -36.25
N GLN A 790 -6.30 18.98 -35.93
CA GLN A 790 -6.07 17.57 -36.28
C GLN A 790 -5.90 17.40 -37.80
N GLU A 791 -6.76 18.03 -38.59
CA GLU A 791 -6.73 17.99 -40.06
C GLU A 791 -5.41 18.54 -40.63
N THR A 792 -4.93 19.68 -40.13
CA THR A 792 -3.74 20.36 -40.67
C THR A 792 -2.43 19.80 -40.12
N HIS A 793 -2.37 19.38 -38.87
CA HIS A 793 -1.15 18.85 -38.26
C HIS A 793 -0.83 17.44 -38.78
N SER A 794 -1.86 16.59 -38.94
CA SER A 794 -1.68 15.23 -39.48
C SER A 794 -1.10 15.25 -40.89
N ILE A 795 -1.67 16.08 -41.78
CA ILE A 795 -1.20 16.20 -43.16
C ILE A 795 0.17 16.87 -43.27
N ALA A 796 0.45 17.88 -42.43
CA ALA A 796 1.76 18.52 -42.39
C ALA A 796 2.85 17.53 -41.98
N CYS A 797 2.61 16.73 -40.93
CA CYS A 797 3.53 15.68 -40.50
C CYS A 797 3.75 14.65 -41.62
N ALA A 798 2.68 14.18 -42.27
CA ALA A 798 2.79 13.25 -43.40
C ALA A 798 3.64 13.82 -44.55
N PHE A 799 3.47 15.10 -44.91
CA PHE A 799 4.32 15.77 -45.89
C PHE A 799 5.78 15.85 -45.44
N ARG A 800 6.07 16.17 -44.17
CA ARG A 800 7.45 16.22 -43.67
C ARG A 800 8.15 14.87 -43.81
N ILE A 801 7.48 13.76 -43.45
CA ILE A 801 8.03 12.41 -43.57
C ILE A 801 8.24 12.05 -45.04
N LEU A 802 7.22 12.27 -45.90
CA LEU A 802 7.30 11.97 -47.34
C LEU A 802 8.42 12.77 -48.03
N PHE A 803 8.50 14.08 -47.80
CA PHE A 803 9.55 14.90 -48.41
C PHE A 803 10.93 14.55 -47.87
N ARG A 804 11.08 14.22 -46.57
CA ARG A 804 12.36 13.74 -46.01
C ARG A 804 12.79 12.43 -46.65
N LEU A 805 11.88 11.46 -46.77
CA LEU A 805 12.14 10.19 -47.48
C LEU A 805 12.54 10.42 -48.93
N TYR A 806 11.90 11.37 -49.61
CA TYR A 806 12.15 11.65 -51.03
C TYR A 806 13.47 12.39 -51.29
N THR A 807 13.92 13.24 -50.36
CA THR A 807 15.19 13.97 -50.48
C THR A 807 16.38 13.21 -49.89
N ASP A 808 16.15 12.14 -49.13
CA ASP A 808 17.20 11.32 -48.52
C ASP A 808 17.95 10.47 -49.57
N PRO A 809 19.24 10.75 -49.84
CA PRO A 809 20.00 10.00 -50.83
C PRO A 809 20.27 8.54 -50.40
N LYS A 810 20.13 8.20 -49.12
CA LYS A 810 20.39 6.85 -48.59
C LYS A 810 19.24 5.87 -48.88
N ARG A 811 18.05 6.34 -49.27
CA ARG A 811 16.81 5.53 -49.40
C ARG A 811 16.19 5.58 -50.81
N ASN A 812 17.03 5.43 -51.84
CA ASN A 812 16.63 5.60 -53.25
C ASN A 812 15.82 4.45 -53.87
N ASP A 813 15.71 3.30 -53.20
CA ASP A 813 15.16 2.07 -53.81
C ASP A 813 13.65 2.09 -54.07
N SER A 814 12.93 3.13 -53.64
CA SER A 814 11.47 3.28 -53.77
C SER A 814 11.01 4.69 -54.19
N MET A 815 11.86 5.42 -54.92
CA MET A 815 11.58 6.80 -55.34
C MET A 815 10.26 6.97 -56.10
N ASP A 816 9.88 6.03 -56.97
CA ASP A 816 8.64 6.18 -57.76
C ASP A 816 7.37 6.00 -56.93
N VAL A 817 7.42 5.19 -55.86
CA VAL A 817 6.32 5.07 -54.90
C VAL A 817 6.16 6.38 -54.13
N LEU A 818 7.26 6.97 -53.66
CA LEU A 818 7.26 8.26 -52.96
C LEU A 818 6.78 9.40 -53.86
N LYS A 819 7.26 9.47 -55.11
CA LYS A 819 6.80 10.47 -56.10
C LYS A 819 5.29 10.41 -56.28
N ARG A 820 4.73 9.22 -56.52
CA ARG A 820 3.28 9.05 -56.69
C ARG A 820 2.50 9.43 -55.43
N ARG A 821 2.99 9.05 -54.24
CA ARG A 821 2.34 9.40 -52.96
C ARG A 821 2.39 10.90 -52.69
N ILE A 822 3.53 11.57 -52.87
CA ILE A 822 3.67 13.03 -52.73
C ILE A 822 2.75 13.75 -53.71
N LEU A 823 2.77 13.36 -54.99
CA LEU A 823 1.96 14.00 -56.02
C LEU A 823 0.47 13.85 -55.71
N LYS A 824 0.01 12.64 -55.39
CA LYS A 824 -1.38 12.37 -55.03
C LYS A 824 -1.80 13.19 -53.80
N LEU A 825 -0.95 13.22 -52.76
CA LEU A 825 -1.26 13.95 -51.53
C LEU A 825 -1.30 15.46 -51.77
N ALA A 826 -0.30 16.02 -52.46
CA ALA A 826 -0.26 17.44 -52.82
C ALA A 826 -1.46 17.86 -53.69
N HIS A 827 -1.77 17.08 -54.75
CA HIS A 827 -2.92 17.35 -55.62
C HIS A 827 -4.22 17.37 -54.81
N THR A 828 -4.49 16.31 -54.04
CA THR A 828 -5.73 16.21 -53.25
C THR A 828 -5.84 17.27 -52.15
N SER A 829 -4.72 17.67 -51.53
CA SER A 829 -4.66 18.74 -50.54
C SER A 829 -4.94 20.12 -51.16
N LEU A 830 -4.29 20.45 -52.28
CA LEU A 830 -4.47 21.74 -52.95
C LEU A 830 -5.88 21.86 -53.57
N GLU A 831 -6.37 20.80 -54.20
CA GLU A 831 -7.74 20.75 -54.72
C GLU A 831 -8.76 20.95 -53.61
N TYR A 832 -8.57 20.27 -52.47
CA TYR A 832 -9.43 20.46 -51.32
C TYR A 832 -9.39 21.89 -50.79
N TYR A 833 -8.21 22.53 -50.70
CA TYR A 833 -8.10 23.94 -50.30
C TYR A 833 -8.95 24.88 -51.17
N VAL A 834 -8.93 24.67 -52.49
CA VAL A 834 -9.74 25.45 -53.45
C VAL A 834 -11.25 25.28 -53.18
N THR A 835 -11.68 24.09 -52.74
CA THR A 835 -13.09 23.82 -52.41
C THR A 835 -13.56 24.40 -51.06
N LEU A 836 -12.64 24.85 -50.19
CA LEU A 836 -13.00 25.39 -48.88
C LEU A 836 -13.80 26.69 -49.02
N GLN A 837 -14.97 26.75 -48.38
CA GLN A 837 -15.83 27.95 -48.44
C GLN A 837 -15.58 28.93 -47.29
N SER A 838 -15.06 28.46 -46.16
CA SER A 838 -14.86 29.27 -44.95
C SER A 838 -13.46 29.88 -44.92
N GLU A 839 -13.37 31.20 -44.74
CA GLU A 839 -12.10 31.92 -44.62
C GLU A 839 -11.27 31.42 -43.42
N SER A 840 -11.89 31.21 -42.26
CA SER A 840 -11.21 30.66 -41.09
C SER A 840 -10.66 29.24 -41.31
N HIS A 841 -11.32 28.43 -42.14
CA HIS A 841 -10.82 27.11 -42.53
C HIS A 841 -9.61 27.25 -43.46
N ARG A 842 -9.65 28.15 -44.44
CA ARG A 842 -8.49 28.44 -45.32
C ARG A 842 -7.31 28.99 -44.54
N ASP A 843 -7.57 29.84 -43.55
CA ASP A 843 -6.58 30.38 -42.64
C ASP A 843 -5.80 29.29 -41.92
N ALA A 844 -6.51 28.29 -41.39
CA ALA A 844 -5.88 27.13 -40.73
C ALA A 844 -4.96 26.33 -41.66
N TRP A 845 -5.25 26.30 -42.97
CA TRP A 845 -4.46 25.61 -43.99
C TRP A 845 -3.24 26.40 -44.48
N THR A 846 -3.13 27.69 -44.14
CA THR A 846 -2.04 28.55 -44.64
C THR A 846 -0.65 27.98 -44.37
N SER A 847 -0.41 27.47 -43.15
CA SER A 847 0.87 26.86 -42.78
C SER A 847 1.18 25.59 -43.57
N VAL A 848 0.17 24.77 -43.89
CA VAL A 848 0.30 23.57 -44.71
C VAL A 848 0.69 23.93 -46.14
N LEU A 849 0.04 24.94 -46.74
CA LEU A 849 0.39 25.40 -48.09
C LEU A 849 1.81 25.97 -48.12
N ILE A 850 2.19 26.80 -47.14
CA ILE A 850 3.56 27.32 -47.01
C ILE A 850 4.56 26.16 -46.94
N LEU A 851 4.30 25.12 -46.14
CA LEU A 851 5.13 23.93 -46.06
C LEU A 851 5.25 23.23 -47.42
N ILE A 852 4.14 22.92 -48.09
CA ILE A 852 4.12 22.23 -49.40
C ILE A 852 4.95 22.99 -50.43
N PHE A 853 4.68 24.29 -50.60
CA PHE A 853 5.36 25.10 -51.62
C PHE A 853 6.83 25.32 -51.27
N THR A 854 7.19 25.52 -50.00
CA THR A 854 8.58 25.61 -49.58
C THR A 854 9.33 24.31 -49.87
N LYS A 855 8.71 23.15 -49.63
CA LYS A 855 9.30 21.84 -49.93
C LYS A 855 9.49 21.63 -51.43
N PHE A 856 8.52 22.02 -52.26
CA PHE A 856 8.70 21.99 -53.72
C PHE A 856 9.80 22.94 -54.17
N LEU A 857 9.84 24.17 -53.66
CA LEU A 857 10.87 25.17 -53.96
C LEU A 857 12.29 24.75 -53.55
N LYS A 858 12.45 23.77 -52.67
CA LYS A 858 13.75 23.17 -52.31
C LYS A 858 14.18 22.01 -53.22
N LEU A 859 13.29 21.45 -54.04
CA LEU A 859 13.64 20.35 -54.95
C LEU A 859 14.64 20.81 -56.03
N ASN A 860 15.42 19.89 -56.57
CA ASN A 860 16.23 20.15 -57.77
C ASN A 860 15.33 20.38 -59.00
N GLU A 861 15.90 20.88 -60.11
CA GLU A 861 15.11 21.28 -61.28
C GLU A 861 14.28 20.15 -61.89
N ASP A 862 14.85 18.96 -62.08
CA ASP A 862 14.14 17.81 -62.67
C ASP A 862 12.95 17.37 -61.81
N ARG A 863 13.15 17.26 -60.50
CA ARG A 863 12.09 16.87 -59.57
C ARG A 863 11.03 17.96 -59.45
N PHE A 864 11.43 19.23 -59.42
CA PHE A 864 10.50 20.36 -59.41
C PHE A 864 9.63 20.39 -60.66
N LYS A 865 10.24 20.23 -61.84
CA LYS A 865 9.54 20.21 -63.14
C LYS A 865 8.44 19.16 -63.18
N TYR A 866 8.71 17.96 -62.66
CA TYR A 866 7.72 16.90 -62.57
C TYR A 866 6.49 17.31 -61.75
N PHE A 867 6.66 17.68 -60.48
CA PHE A 867 5.52 17.99 -59.61
C PHE A 867 4.78 19.27 -60.02
N SER A 868 5.53 20.30 -60.43
CA SER A 868 4.93 21.59 -60.77
C SER A 868 4.06 21.52 -62.02
N GLY A 869 4.38 20.66 -62.99
CA GLY A 869 3.55 20.46 -64.17
C GLY A 869 2.13 19.98 -63.84
N ASP A 870 2.01 19.03 -62.90
CA ASP A 870 0.72 18.42 -62.53
C ASP A 870 -0.13 19.29 -61.60
N ILE A 871 0.49 20.11 -60.73
CA ILE A 871 -0.25 20.96 -59.77
C ILE A 871 -0.49 22.40 -60.26
N TYR A 872 0.10 22.80 -61.40
CA TYR A 872 0.08 24.20 -61.86
C TYR A 872 -1.33 24.77 -62.01
N SER A 873 -2.26 24.02 -62.60
CA SER A 873 -3.65 24.46 -62.80
C SER A 873 -4.35 24.77 -61.47
N ILE A 874 -4.16 23.91 -60.46
CA ILE A 874 -4.72 24.11 -59.12
C ILE A 874 -4.07 25.32 -58.44
N VAL A 875 -2.76 25.49 -58.59
CA VAL A 875 -2.03 26.65 -58.06
C VAL A 875 -2.55 27.96 -58.67
N ALA A 876 -2.89 27.97 -59.95
CA ALA A 876 -3.48 29.14 -60.61
C ALA A 876 -4.84 29.53 -60.00
N GLU A 877 -5.67 28.54 -59.64
CA GLU A 877 -6.94 28.79 -58.94
C GLU A 877 -6.72 29.37 -57.53
N ILE A 878 -5.68 28.93 -56.82
CA ILE A 878 -5.37 29.43 -55.47
C ILE A 878 -5.10 30.95 -55.45
N VAL A 879 -4.50 31.49 -56.52
CA VAL A 879 -4.16 32.92 -56.63
C VAL A 879 -5.40 33.83 -56.63
N VAL A 880 -6.57 33.30 -56.97
CA VAL A 880 -7.83 34.07 -57.02
C VAL A 880 -8.36 34.41 -55.63
N PHE A 881 -7.94 33.69 -54.59
CA PHE A 881 -8.40 33.92 -53.22
C PHE A 881 -7.66 35.05 -52.52
N ASP A 882 -8.28 35.61 -51.49
CA ASP A 882 -7.59 36.52 -50.59
C ASP A 882 -6.68 35.72 -49.64
N LEU A 883 -5.39 35.70 -49.95
CA LEU A 883 -4.38 34.91 -49.22
C LEU A 883 -3.62 35.76 -48.21
N LYS A 884 -3.13 35.16 -47.12
CA LYS A 884 -2.21 35.87 -46.22
C LYS A 884 -0.92 36.30 -46.96
N PRO A 885 -0.32 37.46 -46.60
CA PRO A 885 0.88 37.97 -47.28
C PRO A 885 1.97 36.91 -47.45
N GLU A 886 2.27 36.16 -46.38
CA GLU A 886 3.28 35.11 -46.36
C GLU A 886 3.06 34.07 -47.47
N LEU A 887 1.82 33.59 -47.63
CA LEU A 887 1.49 32.60 -48.65
C LEU A 887 1.56 33.20 -50.06
N ARG A 888 1.16 34.47 -50.25
CA ARG A 888 1.27 35.16 -51.56
C ARG A 888 2.71 35.22 -52.06
N TYR A 889 3.66 35.54 -51.19
CA TYR A 889 5.07 35.65 -51.58
C TYR A 889 5.70 34.29 -51.92
N ILE A 890 5.36 33.24 -51.17
CA ILE A 890 5.81 31.88 -51.47
C ILE A 890 5.23 31.38 -52.81
N LEU A 891 3.94 31.62 -53.07
CA LEU A 891 3.30 31.30 -54.35
C LEU A 891 3.93 32.05 -55.53
N ARG A 892 4.25 33.33 -55.34
CA ARG A 892 4.95 34.13 -56.35
C ARG A 892 6.30 33.50 -56.72
N GLU A 893 7.11 33.10 -55.74
CA GLU A 893 8.39 32.43 -56.01
C GLU A 893 8.20 31.07 -56.70
N PHE A 894 7.17 30.31 -56.32
CA PHE A 894 6.80 29.07 -57.01
C PHE A 894 6.50 29.32 -58.49
N LEU A 895 5.63 30.28 -58.81
CA LEU A 895 5.25 30.62 -60.19
C LEU A 895 6.44 31.16 -61.00
N LEU A 896 7.28 32.00 -60.40
CA LEU A 896 8.51 32.48 -61.05
C LEU A 896 9.48 31.34 -61.36
N ARG A 897 9.59 30.35 -60.47
CA ARG A 897 10.42 29.16 -60.70
C ARG A 897 9.83 28.28 -61.81
N VAL A 898 8.50 28.10 -61.86
CA VAL A 898 7.83 27.42 -62.99
C VAL A 898 8.16 28.12 -64.31
N GLY A 899 8.05 29.45 -64.35
CA GLY A 899 8.37 30.23 -65.55
C GLY A 899 9.81 30.01 -66.05
N ARG A 900 10.78 29.89 -65.14
CA ARG A 900 12.18 29.57 -65.46
C ARG A 900 12.37 28.12 -65.94
N VAL A 901 11.79 27.14 -65.26
CA VAL A 901 12.03 25.71 -65.52
C VAL A 901 11.31 25.21 -66.80
N PHE A 902 10.19 25.84 -67.16
CA PHE A 902 9.43 25.52 -68.37
C PHE A 902 9.68 26.50 -69.52
N ASN A 903 10.62 27.45 -69.37
CA ASN A 903 10.91 28.50 -70.36
C ASN A 903 9.65 29.25 -70.82
N VAL A 904 8.78 29.62 -69.86
CA VAL A 904 7.56 30.40 -70.13
C VAL A 904 7.88 31.90 -70.28
N ASN A 905 9.06 32.33 -69.86
CA ASN A 905 9.55 33.68 -70.14
C ASN A 905 9.99 33.76 -71.61
N SER A 906 9.40 34.71 -72.34
CA SER A 906 9.96 35.20 -73.60
C SER A 906 11.33 35.84 -73.35
N ASP A 907 12.28 35.60 -74.26
CA ASP A 907 13.44 36.48 -74.43
C ASP A 907 13.06 37.96 -74.43
#